data_AF-A0A7Y1V2T2-F1
#
_entry.id   AF-A0A7Y1V2T2-F1
#
_cell.length_a   1.000
_cell.length_b   1.000
_cell.length_c   1.000
_cell.angle_alpha   90.00
_cell.angle_beta   90.00
_cell.angle_gamma   90.00
#
_symmetry.space_group_name_H-M   'P 1'
#
loop_
_entity.id
_entity.type
_entity.pdbx_description
1 polymer ?
#
loop_
_entity_poly.entity_id
_entity_poly.type
_entity_poly.pdbx_seq_one_letter_code
_entity_poly.pdbx_strand_id
1 'polypeptide(L)'
;MRSLLAVFLLLQFFAIATGQDQRVFPGHDLVFQDLASTWDEAVPLGNGVIGNLVWLKNDRLRFSLDRSDLWDLRPMENIDFDEWTFQDVFEHWQRDEYEVVQEVFDVPYNQLPAPSKIPAGALEFDVADLGKVKTVTLNLEDAICTVEWETGTILRTFVHAEKPMGWYQFSGLSEPIDITLQSPAYDRPNEDGYTSQSRNDLNQLGYQQGEIVEGVNTLTYNQQGYGAFSYQIHTSWEEGENELVGCWSISSANEGWKSSPSAEEVVAQVRMSDVASSLKKHTAWWHQYWQQSSIRIPDSLLQRQYYLEMYKFGAVARPDAPPISLQAVWTADHGKLPPWKGDFHHDLNTQLSYWPSYAGNHLDLELGFIDWLWKHRSTFKKYTRDYFRVDGLNVPGVTTLAGEPMGGWIQYSLGQSVGAWLSHHFYLHWQFSQDRTFLRERAYPWLKEVSIFCQEVAVVEDGKRSLRMSSSPEIYNNSREAWFAETTNYDLALIRWNLEKTIELAQELGLDAEAEKWQRHLLEWPELTIDSSTGLMFAPGFPYNESHRHFSHLMAYHPLNSIDFSNGSRDQKVILNTLDQLEKIGPDYWTGYSYSWLGNLYARAFKGDKAGEALRTFAKCFCLKNSFHANGDQCKAGYSTMTYRPFTLEGNFAFAAAVQEMLIQSHTGIIQLFPAIPPDWKEVNFQHLRARGAFVISATRQEGWTKSVSIHAEKGGDLRIRNPFGSTGLQCSKDYTLEEGGVIIISTQPGERILMEAANSR
;
A
#
# COMPACT_ATOMS: atom_id res chain seq x y z
N MET A 1 -48.57 14.10 44.70
CA MET A 1 -48.90 14.55 43.31
C MET A 1 -48.11 15.81 43.02
N ARG A 2 -47.40 15.90 41.89
CA ARG A 2 -46.41 16.92 41.47
C ARG A 2 -44.94 16.71 41.89
N SER A 3 -44.41 15.49 41.80
CA SER A 3 -42.94 15.28 41.72
C SER A 3 -42.51 14.02 40.94
N LEU A 4 -43.44 13.35 40.26
CA LEU A 4 -43.17 12.08 39.54
C LEU A 4 -43.38 12.17 38.02
N LEU A 5 -43.70 13.37 37.49
CA LEU A 5 -43.89 13.58 36.04
C LEU A 5 -42.71 14.25 35.33
N ALA A 6 -41.65 14.65 36.06
CA ALA A 6 -40.48 15.32 35.48
C ALA A 6 -39.31 14.36 35.15
N VAL A 7 -39.34 13.13 35.67
CA VAL A 7 -38.31 12.10 35.42
C VAL A 7 -38.66 11.21 34.23
N PHE A 8 -39.93 11.20 33.79
CA PHE A 8 -40.38 10.44 32.61
C PHE A 8 -40.27 11.20 31.28
N LEU A 9 -39.92 12.49 31.30
CA LEU A 9 -39.76 13.34 30.10
C LEU A 9 -38.30 13.58 29.71
N LEU A 10 -37.32 13.14 30.52
CA LEU A 10 -35.88 13.17 30.20
C LEU A 10 -35.35 11.83 29.64
N LEU A 11 -36.18 10.78 29.64
CA LEU A 11 -35.85 9.47 29.06
C LEU A 11 -36.46 9.24 27.67
N GLN A 12 -37.17 10.22 27.10
CA GLN A 12 -37.76 10.15 25.75
C GLN A 12 -37.00 10.91 24.65
N PHE A 13 -35.87 11.56 24.97
CA PHE A 13 -34.93 12.09 23.96
C PHE A 13 -33.74 11.17 23.68
N PHE A 14 -33.65 10.02 24.34
CA PHE A 14 -32.59 9.00 24.13
C PHE A 14 -33.01 7.83 23.23
N ALA A 15 -34.07 8.01 22.43
CA ALA A 15 -34.66 6.92 21.62
C ALA A 15 -34.99 7.30 20.17
N ILE A 16 -34.26 8.26 19.56
CA ILE A 16 -34.28 8.46 18.11
C ILE A 16 -32.85 8.69 17.60
N ALA A 17 -32.09 7.60 17.52
CA ALA A 17 -30.98 7.38 16.58
C ALA A 17 -30.45 5.93 16.62
N THR A 18 -31.12 5.00 17.31
CA THR A 18 -30.86 3.57 17.16
C THR A 18 -31.77 3.02 16.06
N GLY A 19 -31.18 2.65 14.93
CA GLY A 19 -31.85 1.81 13.93
C GLY A 19 -32.48 2.54 12.74
N GLN A 20 -31.76 3.45 12.10
CA GLN A 20 -31.70 3.34 10.64
C GLN A 20 -30.47 2.48 10.34
N ASP A 21 -30.68 1.44 9.55
CA ASP A 21 -29.68 0.62 8.89
C ASP A 21 -28.75 1.55 8.07
N GLN A 22 -27.81 2.23 8.74
CA GLN A 22 -26.74 3.00 8.12
C GLN A 22 -25.72 2.00 7.59
N ARG A 23 -26.12 1.21 6.59
CA ARG A 23 -25.16 0.44 5.82
C ARG A 23 -24.15 1.44 5.26
N VAL A 24 -22.88 1.20 5.55
CA VAL A 24 -21.75 1.97 5.02
C VAL A 24 -21.70 1.87 3.47
N PHE A 25 -22.43 0.92 2.87
CA PHE A 25 -22.12 0.39 1.53
C PHE A 25 -23.15 0.52 0.38
N PRO A 26 -24.38 1.08 0.48
CA PRO A 26 -25.23 1.12 -0.70
C PRO A 26 -24.63 2.05 -1.77
N GLY A 27 -24.17 1.46 -2.88
CA GLY A 27 -23.69 2.18 -4.06
C GLY A 27 -22.17 2.24 -4.27
N HIS A 28 -21.38 1.41 -3.58
CA HIS A 28 -19.90 1.39 -3.76
C HIS A 28 -19.37 0.17 -4.52
N ASP A 29 -20.20 -0.85 -4.70
CA ASP A 29 -19.87 -2.09 -5.41
C ASP A 29 -19.30 -1.88 -6.81
N LEU A 30 -18.51 -2.86 -7.27
CA LEU A 30 -18.21 -2.98 -8.69
C LEU A 30 -19.37 -3.72 -9.34
N VAL A 31 -20.04 -3.06 -10.28
CA VAL A 31 -21.16 -3.63 -11.04
C VAL A 31 -20.85 -3.48 -12.53
N PHE A 32 -20.83 -4.59 -13.25
CA PHE A 32 -20.60 -4.66 -14.69
C PHE A 32 -21.79 -5.35 -15.37
N GLN A 33 -21.99 -5.04 -16.65
CA GLN A 33 -23.02 -5.69 -17.47
C GLN A 33 -22.51 -6.99 -18.10
N ASP A 34 -21.20 -7.18 -18.16
CA ASP A 34 -20.54 -8.32 -18.78
C ASP A 34 -19.28 -8.69 -17.98
N LEU A 35 -18.79 -9.92 -18.13
CA LEU A 35 -17.46 -10.31 -17.65
C LEU A 35 -16.38 -9.58 -18.45
N ALA A 36 -15.30 -9.20 -17.78
CA ALA A 36 -14.14 -8.61 -18.45
C ALA A 36 -13.53 -9.58 -19.46
N SER A 37 -13.09 -9.10 -20.62
CA SER A 37 -12.38 -9.90 -21.63
C SER A 37 -10.85 -9.89 -21.47
N THR A 38 -10.35 -9.18 -20.46
CA THR A 38 -8.93 -9.03 -20.15
C THR A 38 -8.73 -9.15 -18.64
N TRP A 39 -7.63 -9.79 -18.24
CA TRP A 39 -7.33 -10.06 -16.83
C TRP A 39 -7.15 -8.78 -16.00
N ASP A 40 -6.68 -7.69 -16.60
CA ASP A 40 -6.44 -6.42 -15.89
C ASP A 40 -7.73 -5.61 -15.63
N GLU A 41 -8.87 -5.99 -16.22
CA GLU A 41 -10.22 -5.48 -15.88
C GLU A 41 -11.06 -6.49 -15.08
N ALA A 42 -10.50 -7.65 -14.75
CA ALA A 42 -11.19 -8.72 -14.04
C ALA A 42 -11.66 -8.31 -12.65
N VAL A 43 -12.64 -9.04 -12.10
CA VAL A 43 -13.06 -8.86 -10.70
C VAL A 43 -11.98 -9.43 -9.78
N PRO A 44 -11.38 -8.61 -8.90
CA PRO A 44 -10.33 -9.09 -8.00
C PRO A 44 -10.91 -9.60 -6.68
N LEU A 45 -10.44 -10.76 -6.24
CA LEU A 45 -10.72 -11.33 -4.93
C LEU A 45 -9.40 -11.77 -4.28
N GLY A 46 -9.31 -11.67 -2.94
CA GLY A 46 -8.10 -12.10 -2.24
C GLY A 46 -8.23 -12.03 -0.72
N ASN A 47 -7.24 -12.59 -0.04
CA ASN A 47 -7.11 -12.56 1.43
C ASN A 47 -5.68 -12.26 1.89
N GLY A 48 -4.84 -11.66 1.05
CA GLY A 48 -3.42 -11.39 1.30
C GLY A 48 -2.47 -12.58 1.10
N VAL A 49 -2.96 -13.81 1.24
CA VAL A 49 -2.17 -15.01 0.96
C VAL A 49 -2.43 -15.51 -0.45
N ILE A 50 -3.69 -15.77 -0.79
CA ILE A 50 -4.12 -16.19 -2.12
C ILE A 50 -5.12 -15.19 -2.71
N GLY A 51 -5.24 -15.20 -4.03
CA GLY A 51 -6.20 -14.38 -4.74
C GLY A 51 -6.63 -15.03 -6.04
N ASN A 52 -7.73 -14.52 -6.59
CA ASN A 52 -8.08 -14.78 -7.97
C ASN A 52 -8.67 -13.57 -8.69
N LEU A 53 -8.56 -13.60 -10.01
CA LEU A 53 -9.20 -12.69 -10.94
C LEU A 53 -10.31 -13.42 -11.69
N VAL A 54 -11.54 -12.91 -11.66
CA VAL A 54 -12.70 -13.51 -12.36
C VAL A 54 -13.00 -12.73 -13.65
N TRP A 55 -12.88 -13.40 -14.79
CA TRP A 55 -13.05 -12.81 -16.12
C TRP A 55 -13.38 -13.87 -17.19
N LEU A 56 -13.55 -13.47 -18.44
CA LEU A 56 -13.87 -14.34 -19.57
C LEU A 56 -12.68 -14.46 -20.53
N LYS A 57 -12.19 -15.68 -20.76
CA LYS A 57 -11.14 -15.99 -21.75
C LYS A 57 -11.69 -17.01 -22.75
N ASN A 58 -11.75 -16.65 -24.03
CA ASN A 58 -12.21 -17.54 -25.11
C ASN A 58 -13.54 -18.25 -24.78
N ASP A 59 -14.55 -17.48 -24.35
CA ASP A 59 -15.88 -17.95 -23.94
C ASP A 59 -15.91 -18.86 -22.69
N ARG A 60 -14.78 -19.02 -22.00
CA ARG A 60 -14.69 -19.71 -20.71
C ARG A 60 -14.57 -18.71 -19.57
N LEU A 61 -15.34 -18.95 -18.50
CA LEU A 61 -15.17 -18.19 -17.27
C LEU A 61 -13.86 -18.65 -16.64
N ARG A 62 -12.96 -17.71 -16.39
CA ARG A 62 -11.61 -17.96 -15.91
C ARG A 62 -11.39 -17.34 -14.54
N PHE A 63 -10.87 -18.16 -13.64
CA PHE A 63 -10.33 -17.74 -12.36
C PHE A 63 -8.80 -17.80 -12.45
N SER A 64 -8.14 -16.67 -12.72
CA SER A 64 -6.68 -16.61 -12.65
C SER A 64 -6.27 -16.75 -11.19
N LEU A 65 -5.53 -17.80 -10.85
CA LEU A 65 -5.16 -18.15 -9.48
C LEU A 65 -3.74 -17.68 -9.17
N ASP A 66 -3.56 -17.13 -7.97
CA ASP A 66 -2.26 -16.63 -7.54
C ASP A 66 -2.09 -16.63 -6.02
N ARG A 67 -0.83 -16.58 -5.56
CA ARG A 67 -0.44 -16.58 -4.16
C ARG A 67 0.78 -15.68 -3.95
N SER A 68 0.81 -14.96 -2.83
CA SER A 68 1.80 -13.89 -2.58
C SER A 68 3.24 -14.37 -2.43
N ASP A 69 3.45 -15.64 -2.04
CA ASP A 69 4.77 -16.27 -1.85
C ASP A 69 5.22 -17.17 -3.03
N LEU A 70 4.54 -17.13 -4.19
CA LEU A 70 5.00 -17.84 -5.39
C LEU A 70 6.13 -17.07 -6.09
N TRP A 71 7.37 -17.47 -5.82
CA TRP A 71 8.57 -16.80 -6.33
C TRP A 71 9.60 -17.82 -6.83
N ASP A 72 10.23 -17.52 -7.97
CA ASP A 72 11.57 -18.06 -8.27
C ASP A 72 12.58 -17.21 -7.50
N LEU A 73 13.26 -17.80 -6.52
CA LEU A 73 14.30 -17.16 -5.71
C LEU A 73 15.72 -17.49 -6.17
N ARG A 74 15.89 -17.93 -7.42
CA ARG A 74 17.21 -18.11 -8.03
C ARG A 74 18.03 -16.84 -7.88
N PRO A 75 19.25 -16.94 -7.32
CA PRO A 75 20.08 -15.77 -7.11
C PRO A 75 20.50 -15.17 -8.45
N MET A 76 20.71 -13.86 -8.44
CA MET A 76 21.36 -13.16 -9.55
C MET A 76 22.86 -13.40 -9.47
N GLU A 77 23.39 -14.23 -10.38
CA GLU A 77 24.82 -14.60 -10.37
C GLU A 77 25.76 -13.39 -10.52
N ASN A 78 25.29 -12.32 -11.16
CA ASN A 78 26.03 -11.07 -11.33
C ASN A 78 26.07 -10.18 -10.07
N ILE A 79 25.27 -10.47 -9.05
CA ILE A 79 25.33 -9.77 -7.76
C ILE A 79 26.36 -10.47 -6.88
N ASP A 80 27.62 -10.33 -7.26
CA ASP A 80 28.76 -10.77 -6.47
C ASP A 80 29.45 -9.56 -5.83
N PHE A 81 29.14 -9.34 -4.55
CA PHE A 81 29.72 -8.21 -3.82
C PHE A 81 31.18 -8.42 -3.40
N ASP A 82 31.74 -9.62 -3.57
CA ASP A 82 33.18 -9.83 -3.43
C ASP A 82 33.96 -9.25 -4.63
N GLU A 83 33.32 -9.16 -5.80
CA GLU A 83 33.87 -8.51 -7.00
C GLU A 83 33.39 -7.06 -7.18
N TRP A 84 32.16 -6.74 -6.78
CA TRP A 84 31.54 -5.43 -7.02
C TRP A 84 30.98 -4.78 -5.76
N THR A 85 31.55 -3.64 -5.38
CA THR A 85 31.09 -2.84 -4.23
C THR A 85 30.57 -1.47 -4.67
N PHE A 86 29.95 -0.74 -3.75
CA PHE A 86 29.56 0.66 -4.00
C PHE A 86 30.76 1.55 -4.35
N GLN A 87 31.95 1.23 -3.85
CA GLN A 87 33.18 1.96 -4.18
C GLN A 87 33.56 1.78 -5.66
N ASP A 88 33.39 0.58 -6.23
CA ASP A 88 33.67 0.31 -7.66
C ASP A 88 32.70 1.08 -8.57
N VAL A 89 31.41 1.13 -8.18
CA VAL A 89 30.40 1.95 -8.87
C VAL A 89 30.82 3.43 -8.89
N PHE A 90 31.22 3.96 -7.73
CA PHE A 90 31.69 5.33 -7.61
C PHE A 90 32.91 5.61 -8.49
N GLU A 91 33.88 4.69 -8.54
CA GLU A 91 35.09 4.84 -9.36
C GLU A 91 34.78 4.85 -10.86
N HIS A 92 33.91 3.97 -11.34
CA HIS A 92 33.48 3.98 -12.74
C HIS A 92 32.68 5.23 -13.10
N TRP A 93 31.78 5.68 -12.23
CA TRP A 93 31.08 6.96 -12.42
C TRP A 93 32.06 8.15 -12.49
N GLN A 94 33.08 8.17 -11.62
CA GLN A 94 34.09 9.24 -11.60
C GLN A 94 34.96 9.24 -12.87
N ARG A 95 35.23 8.07 -13.46
CA ARG A 95 36.01 7.90 -14.69
C ARG A 95 35.19 8.08 -15.98
N ASP A 96 33.90 8.36 -15.87
CA ASP A 96 32.97 8.47 -17.01
C ASP A 96 32.76 7.12 -17.74
N GLU A 97 32.81 6.01 -16.99
CA GLU A 97 32.71 4.62 -17.48
C GLU A 97 31.44 3.91 -16.95
N TYR A 98 30.34 4.66 -16.76
CA TYR A 98 29.13 4.12 -16.11
C TYR A 98 28.46 2.97 -16.88
N GLU A 99 28.70 2.84 -18.19
CA GLU A 99 28.24 1.71 -18.99
C GLU A 99 28.72 0.35 -18.42
N VAL A 100 29.91 0.30 -17.82
CA VAL A 100 30.43 -0.94 -17.17
C VAL A 100 29.54 -1.36 -16.01
N VAL A 101 29.07 -0.40 -15.21
CA VAL A 101 28.13 -0.65 -14.11
C VAL A 101 26.81 -1.19 -14.65
N GLN A 102 26.35 -0.66 -15.79
CA GLN A 102 25.11 -1.10 -16.42
C GLN A 102 25.21 -2.54 -16.95
N GLU A 103 26.34 -2.89 -17.56
CA GLU A 103 26.60 -4.26 -18.03
C GLU A 103 26.62 -5.27 -16.87
N VAL A 104 26.99 -4.85 -15.66
CA VAL A 104 27.05 -5.72 -14.49
C VAL A 104 25.70 -5.87 -13.81
N PHE A 105 24.97 -4.77 -13.58
CA PHE A 105 23.76 -4.80 -12.74
C PHE A 105 22.44 -4.75 -13.52
N ASP A 106 22.41 -4.00 -14.62
CA ASP A 106 21.18 -3.73 -15.36
C ASP A 106 20.91 -4.75 -16.46
N VAL A 107 21.94 -5.06 -17.25
CA VAL A 107 21.81 -5.96 -18.40
C VAL A 107 21.39 -7.36 -17.95
N PRO A 108 22.01 -7.98 -16.93
CA PRO A 108 21.56 -9.28 -16.42
C PRO A 108 20.16 -9.22 -15.81
N TYR A 109 19.81 -8.16 -15.07
CA TYR A 109 18.46 -8.00 -14.51
C TYR A 109 17.39 -8.02 -15.59
N ASN A 110 17.65 -7.37 -16.72
CA ASN A 110 16.72 -7.30 -17.86
C ASN A 110 16.70 -8.57 -18.72
N GLN A 111 17.78 -9.36 -18.74
CA GLN A 111 17.89 -10.56 -19.56
C GLN A 111 17.49 -11.84 -18.82
N LEU A 112 17.72 -11.90 -17.51
CA LEU A 112 17.46 -13.10 -16.72
C LEU A 112 16.02 -13.08 -16.18
N PRO A 113 15.29 -14.20 -16.30
CA PRO A 113 13.87 -14.28 -15.92
C PRO A 113 13.66 -14.36 -14.40
N ALA A 114 14.70 -14.71 -13.63
CA ALA A 114 14.66 -14.86 -12.18
C ALA A 114 15.72 -13.95 -11.52
N PRO A 115 15.61 -13.64 -10.23
CA PRO A 115 14.47 -13.93 -9.36
C PRO A 115 13.23 -13.14 -9.79
N SER A 116 12.04 -13.69 -9.55
CA SER A 116 10.77 -13.04 -9.91
C SER A 116 9.61 -13.73 -9.19
N LYS A 117 8.55 -12.96 -8.89
CA LYS A 117 7.24 -13.56 -8.62
C LYS A 117 6.75 -14.31 -9.87
N ILE A 118 6.01 -15.40 -9.68
CA ILE A 118 5.42 -16.20 -10.76
C ILE A 118 3.91 -16.40 -10.54
N PRO A 119 3.10 -16.52 -11.60
CA PRO A 119 1.68 -16.85 -11.47
C PRO A 119 1.48 -18.34 -11.12
N ALA A 120 0.37 -18.70 -10.46
CA ALA A 120 0.11 -20.10 -10.10
C ALA A 120 -0.45 -20.91 -11.28
N GLY A 121 -1.53 -20.42 -11.89
CA GLY A 121 -2.33 -21.12 -12.90
C GLY A 121 -3.74 -20.56 -12.97
N ALA A 122 -4.71 -21.31 -13.47
CA ALA A 122 -6.13 -20.90 -13.44
C ALA A 122 -7.09 -22.08 -13.36
N LEU A 123 -8.32 -21.80 -12.95
CA LEU A 123 -9.47 -22.67 -13.20
C LEU A 123 -10.32 -22.06 -14.31
N GLU A 124 -10.83 -22.90 -15.20
CA GLU A 124 -11.76 -22.51 -16.24
C GLU A 124 -13.04 -23.34 -16.18
N PHE A 125 -14.16 -22.66 -16.35
CA PHE A 125 -15.50 -23.23 -16.35
C PHE A 125 -16.11 -23.04 -17.74
N ASP A 126 -16.65 -24.12 -18.30
CA ASP A 126 -17.38 -24.03 -19.57
C ASP A 126 -18.76 -23.39 -19.33
N VAL A 127 -18.89 -22.13 -19.74
CA VAL A 127 -20.09 -21.31 -19.52
C VAL A 127 -20.76 -20.89 -20.83
N ALA A 128 -20.31 -21.43 -21.97
CA ALA A 128 -20.80 -21.03 -23.29
C ALA A 128 -22.33 -21.23 -23.42
N ASP A 129 -22.85 -22.31 -22.85
CA ASP A 129 -24.28 -22.65 -22.89
C ASP A 129 -25.13 -21.89 -21.87
N LEU A 130 -24.53 -21.15 -20.93
CA LEU A 130 -25.26 -20.32 -19.96
C LEU A 130 -25.83 -19.03 -20.59
N GLY A 131 -25.44 -18.72 -21.84
CA GLY A 131 -25.91 -17.57 -22.58
C GLY A 131 -25.31 -16.25 -22.10
N LYS A 132 -26.05 -15.16 -22.26
CA LYS A 132 -25.55 -13.81 -21.99
C LYS A 132 -25.51 -13.53 -20.48
N VAL A 133 -24.43 -12.90 -20.03
CA VAL A 133 -24.32 -12.34 -18.68
C VAL A 133 -25.31 -11.18 -18.54
N LYS A 134 -26.05 -11.19 -17.44
CA LYS A 134 -27.00 -10.15 -17.04
C LYS A 134 -26.33 -9.11 -16.14
N THR A 135 -25.54 -9.56 -15.16
CA THR A 135 -24.77 -8.67 -14.28
C THR A 135 -23.58 -9.41 -13.67
N VAL A 136 -22.51 -8.67 -13.42
CA VAL A 136 -21.38 -9.10 -12.57
C VAL A 136 -21.27 -8.10 -11.44
N THR A 137 -21.30 -8.57 -10.20
CA THR A 137 -21.25 -7.71 -9.02
C THR A 137 -20.17 -8.21 -8.07
N LEU A 138 -19.21 -7.37 -7.71
CA LEU A 138 -18.41 -7.55 -6.50
C LEU A 138 -18.98 -6.66 -5.40
N ASN A 139 -19.59 -7.31 -4.41
CA ASN A 139 -20.07 -6.62 -3.22
C ASN A 139 -18.88 -6.35 -2.28
N LEU A 140 -18.66 -5.08 -1.93
CA LEU A 140 -17.51 -4.71 -1.11
C LEU A 140 -17.72 -5.01 0.38
N GLU A 141 -18.97 -5.02 0.85
CA GLU A 141 -19.32 -5.27 2.26
C GLU A 141 -18.93 -6.69 2.68
N ASP A 142 -19.14 -7.66 1.78
CA ASP A 142 -18.93 -9.07 2.06
C ASP A 142 -17.89 -9.74 1.16
N ALA A 143 -17.31 -9.03 0.18
CA ALA A 143 -16.30 -9.52 -0.77
C ALA A 143 -16.72 -10.73 -1.61
N ILE A 144 -18.02 -10.82 -1.93
CA ILE A 144 -18.55 -11.88 -2.80
C ILE A 144 -18.69 -11.35 -4.22
N CYS A 145 -18.11 -12.07 -5.18
CA CYS A 145 -18.39 -11.89 -6.59
C CYS A 145 -19.61 -12.74 -6.99
N THR A 146 -20.62 -12.10 -7.57
CA THR A 146 -21.81 -12.75 -8.14
C THR A 146 -21.87 -12.49 -9.64
N VAL A 147 -22.02 -13.55 -10.43
CA VAL A 147 -22.33 -13.45 -11.87
C VAL A 147 -23.73 -14.03 -12.07
N GLU A 148 -24.62 -13.25 -12.68
CA GLU A 148 -25.95 -13.72 -13.08
C GLU A 148 -26.05 -13.78 -14.60
N TRP A 149 -26.63 -14.85 -15.12
CA TRP A 149 -26.95 -15.01 -16.53
C TRP A 149 -28.43 -14.77 -16.80
N GLU A 150 -28.79 -14.41 -18.04
CA GLU A 150 -30.19 -14.20 -18.45
C GLU A 150 -31.03 -15.49 -18.35
N THR A 151 -30.39 -16.65 -18.40
CA THR A 151 -31.00 -17.97 -18.17
C THR A 151 -31.50 -18.18 -16.73
N GLY A 152 -31.04 -17.36 -15.79
CA GLY A 152 -31.33 -17.50 -14.36
C GLY A 152 -30.25 -18.25 -13.58
N THR A 153 -29.20 -18.77 -14.25
CA THR A 153 -28.01 -19.32 -13.58
C THR A 153 -27.28 -18.22 -12.80
N ILE A 154 -26.81 -18.56 -11.60
CA ILE A 154 -26.05 -17.65 -10.73
C ILE A 154 -24.79 -18.35 -10.24
N LEU A 155 -23.64 -17.71 -10.44
CA LEU A 155 -22.38 -18.02 -9.77
C LEU A 155 -22.21 -17.09 -8.57
N ARG A 156 -21.84 -17.65 -7.41
CA ARG A 156 -21.28 -16.92 -6.28
C ARG A 156 -19.88 -17.45 -5.98
N THR A 157 -18.89 -16.57 -5.87
CA THR A 157 -17.51 -16.93 -5.57
C THR A 157 -16.86 -15.96 -4.60
N PHE A 158 -16.03 -16.47 -3.70
CA PHE A 158 -15.28 -15.68 -2.72
C PHE A 158 -13.98 -16.37 -2.33
N VAL A 159 -12.97 -15.59 -1.93
CA VAL A 159 -11.76 -16.09 -1.27
C VAL A 159 -11.97 -15.98 0.24
N HIS A 160 -11.88 -17.10 0.96
CA HIS A 160 -12.13 -17.14 2.40
C HIS A 160 -11.18 -16.17 3.13
N ALA A 161 -11.73 -15.29 3.98
CA ALA A 161 -10.96 -14.18 4.51
C ALA A 161 -9.84 -14.61 5.49
N GLU A 162 -10.04 -15.74 6.17
CA GLU A 162 -9.14 -16.28 7.20
C GLU A 162 -8.39 -17.57 6.81
N LYS A 163 -8.66 -18.15 5.63
CA LYS A 163 -8.10 -19.44 5.21
C LYS A 163 -7.61 -19.35 3.77
N PRO A 164 -6.50 -20.00 3.39
CA PRO A 164 -6.01 -20.01 2.02
C PRO A 164 -6.87 -20.93 1.13
N MET A 165 -8.15 -20.59 0.96
CA MET A 165 -9.10 -21.34 0.15
C MET A 165 -10.12 -20.41 -0.50
N GLY A 166 -10.44 -20.64 -1.77
CA GLY A 166 -11.57 -20.01 -2.46
C GLY A 166 -12.73 -20.97 -2.66
N TRP A 167 -13.94 -20.42 -2.81
CA TRP A 167 -15.18 -21.16 -3.02
C TRP A 167 -15.87 -20.67 -4.27
N TYR A 168 -16.53 -21.58 -5.00
CA TYR A 168 -17.46 -21.26 -6.07
C TYR A 168 -18.74 -22.09 -5.93
N GLN A 169 -19.87 -21.46 -6.23
CA GLN A 169 -21.17 -22.10 -6.23
C GLN A 169 -21.98 -21.61 -7.43
N PHE A 170 -22.31 -22.53 -8.34
CA PHE A 170 -23.33 -22.31 -9.35
C PHE A 170 -24.67 -22.86 -8.88
N SER A 171 -25.73 -22.13 -9.20
CA SER A 171 -27.11 -22.51 -8.91
C SER A 171 -28.01 -22.18 -10.10
N GLY A 172 -29.08 -22.96 -10.29
CA GLY A 172 -29.97 -22.81 -11.44
C GLY A 172 -29.30 -23.25 -12.74
N LEU A 173 -28.47 -24.30 -12.68
CA LEU A 173 -27.90 -24.93 -13.86
C LEU A 173 -28.96 -25.80 -14.55
N SER A 174 -28.97 -25.78 -15.89
CA SER A 174 -29.75 -26.71 -16.71
C SER A 174 -28.93 -27.91 -17.18
N GLU A 175 -27.60 -27.77 -17.23
CA GLU A 175 -26.64 -28.78 -17.64
C GLU A 175 -25.41 -28.70 -16.73
N PRO A 176 -24.64 -29.81 -16.58
CA PRO A 176 -23.38 -29.79 -15.84
C PRO A 176 -22.37 -28.80 -16.44
N ILE A 177 -21.52 -28.23 -15.60
CA ILE A 177 -20.40 -27.37 -16.02
C ILE A 177 -19.11 -28.17 -15.97
N ASP A 178 -18.41 -28.24 -17.11
CA ASP A 178 -17.07 -28.79 -17.17
C ASP A 178 -16.06 -27.82 -16.54
N ILE A 179 -15.15 -28.36 -15.71
CA ILE A 179 -14.12 -27.62 -15.00
C ILE A 179 -12.77 -28.11 -15.48
N THR A 180 -11.90 -27.20 -15.88
CA THR A 180 -10.53 -27.52 -16.28
C THR A 180 -9.53 -26.70 -15.47
N LEU A 181 -8.38 -27.28 -15.20
CA LEU A 181 -7.25 -26.59 -14.57
C LEU A 181 -6.25 -26.24 -15.68
N GLN A 182 -5.86 -24.97 -15.73
CA GLN A 182 -4.89 -24.47 -16.69
C GLN A 182 -3.55 -24.22 -15.98
N SER A 183 -2.51 -24.94 -16.41
CA SER A 183 -1.15 -24.74 -15.92
C SER A 183 -0.47 -23.58 -16.66
N PRO A 184 0.47 -22.86 -16.00
CA PRO A 184 1.37 -21.96 -16.71
C PRO A 184 2.24 -22.74 -17.70
N ALA A 185 2.51 -22.15 -18.85
CA ALA A 185 3.36 -22.75 -19.88
C ALA A 185 4.85 -22.52 -19.56
N TYR A 186 5.53 -23.55 -19.07
CA TYR A 186 6.97 -23.51 -18.78
C TYR A 186 7.82 -24.25 -19.82
N ASP A 187 7.24 -25.17 -20.60
CA ASP A 187 7.94 -25.96 -21.61
C ASP A 187 7.84 -25.41 -23.04
N ARG A 188 6.98 -24.41 -23.26
CA ARG A 188 6.72 -23.82 -24.57
C ARG A 188 6.57 -22.30 -24.50
N PRO A 189 6.95 -21.58 -25.58
CA PRO A 189 6.67 -20.15 -25.68
C PRO A 189 5.17 -19.87 -25.58
N ASN A 190 4.82 -18.68 -25.13
CA ASN A 190 3.42 -18.30 -25.06
C ASN A 190 2.84 -18.11 -26.48
N GLU A 191 1.69 -18.73 -26.77
CA GLU A 191 1.00 -18.65 -28.06
C GLU A 191 0.07 -17.41 -28.15
N ASP A 192 -0.21 -16.74 -27.02
CA ASP A 192 -1.04 -15.54 -26.97
C ASP A 192 -0.27 -14.33 -27.55
N GLY A 193 -0.66 -13.90 -28.77
CA GLY A 193 0.02 -12.94 -29.67
C GLY A 193 0.20 -11.49 -29.22
N TYR A 194 0.59 -11.22 -27.96
CA TYR A 194 0.98 -9.89 -27.50
C TYR A 194 2.35 -9.50 -28.05
N THR A 195 2.33 -8.64 -29.07
CA THR A 195 3.49 -8.06 -29.74
C THR A 195 4.20 -7.00 -28.88
N SER A 196 5.00 -7.45 -27.93
CA SER A 196 6.20 -6.72 -27.47
C SER A 196 7.31 -7.74 -27.26
N GLN A 197 8.51 -7.42 -27.74
CA GLN A 197 9.66 -8.32 -27.89
C GLN A 197 9.85 -9.28 -26.69
N SER A 198 9.91 -10.57 -27.02
CA SER A 198 9.95 -11.76 -26.16
C SER A 198 11.17 -11.83 -25.22
N ARG A 199 11.14 -11.15 -24.09
CA ARG A 199 12.18 -11.25 -23.04
C ARG A 199 11.69 -11.73 -21.66
N ASN A 200 10.38 -11.94 -21.49
CA ASN A 200 9.79 -12.24 -20.18
C ASN A 200 8.83 -13.44 -20.19
N ASP A 201 8.94 -14.35 -21.16
CA ASP A 201 8.05 -15.53 -21.19
C ASP A 201 8.39 -16.50 -20.06
N LEU A 202 7.37 -17.14 -19.48
CA LEU A 202 7.56 -18.03 -18.32
C LEU A 202 8.49 -19.23 -18.62
N ASN A 203 8.53 -19.71 -19.87
CA ASN A 203 9.39 -20.81 -20.27
C ASN A 203 10.89 -20.54 -20.11
N GLN A 204 11.30 -19.27 -20.04
CA GLN A 204 12.70 -18.90 -19.82
C GLN A 204 13.21 -19.32 -18.43
N LEU A 205 12.30 -19.52 -17.46
CA LEU A 205 12.66 -20.05 -16.14
C LEU A 205 13.25 -21.46 -16.21
N GLY A 206 12.97 -22.21 -17.29
CA GLY A 206 13.55 -23.53 -17.56
C GLY A 206 12.99 -24.65 -16.68
N TYR A 207 11.79 -24.48 -16.13
CA TYR A 207 11.12 -25.52 -15.35
C TYR A 207 10.68 -26.67 -16.24
N GLN A 208 10.69 -27.89 -15.69
CA GLN A 208 9.93 -28.98 -16.28
C GLN A 208 8.44 -28.68 -16.08
N GLN A 209 7.62 -28.89 -17.10
CA GLN A 209 6.19 -28.70 -16.98
C GLN A 209 5.61 -29.63 -15.92
N GLY A 210 4.86 -29.06 -14.97
CA GLY A 210 4.14 -29.80 -13.95
C GLY A 210 3.03 -30.69 -14.53
N GLU A 211 2.54 -31.61 -13.70
CA GLU A 211 1.49 -32.56 -14.08
C GLU A 211 0.15 -32.13 -13.50
N ILE A 212 -0.91 -32.25 -14.32
CA ILE A 212 -2.30 -32.16 -13.88
C ILE A 212 -2.81 -33.59 -13.70
N VAL A 213 -3.22 -33.90 -12.47
CA VAL A 213 -3.81 -35.19 -12.09
C VAL A 213 -5.31 -34.98 -11.95
N GLU A 214 -6.07 -35.73 -12.74
CA GLU A 214 -7.54 -35.76 -12.69
C GLU A 214 -8.00 -36.89 -11.77
N GLY A 215 -8.89 -36.56 -10.83
CA GLY A 215 -9.58 -37.53 -9.99
C GLY A 215 -11.10 -37.43 -10.16
N VAL A 216 -11.85 -38.14 -9.33
CA VAL A 216 -13.31 -38.03 -9.32
C VAL A 216 -13.68 -36.69 -8.68
N ASN A 217 -14.16 -35.76 -9.50
CA ASN A 217 -14.49 -34.38 -9.12
C ASN A 217 -13.36 -33.66 -8.39
N THR A 218 -12.12 -33.93 -8.81
CA THR A 218 -10.92 -33.26 -8.32
C THR A 218 -9.93 -33.01 -9.45
N LEU A 219 -9.21 -31.89 -9.36
CA LEU A 219 -8.08 -31.58 -10.22
C LEU A 219 -6.93 -31.11 -9.33
N THR A 220 -5.75 -31.71 -9.51
CA THR A 220 -4.54 -31.32 -8.79
C THR A 220 -3.45 -30.99 -9.79
N TYR A 221 -2.82 -29.84 -9.66
CA TYR A 221 -1.62 -29.48 -10.40
C TYR A 221 -0.43 -29.36 -9.46
N ASN A 222 0.65 -30.08 -9.78
CA ASN A 222 1.90 -30.05 -9.02
C ASN A 222 3.02 -29.50 -9.90
N GLN A 223 3.72 -28.46 -9.43
CA GLN A 223 4.82 -27.84 -10.15
C GLN A 223 6.07 -27.75 -9.28
N GLN A 224 7.17 -28.31 -9.79
CA GLN A 224 8.51 -28.10 -9.23
C GLN A 224 9.13 -26.86 -9.88
N GLY A 225 9.52 -25.86 -9.09
CA GLY A 225 10.26 -24.70 -9.58
C GLY A 225 11.76 -24.83 -9.34
N TYR A 226 12.42 -23.69 -9.12
CA TYR A 226 13.86 -23.66 -8.89
C TYR A 226 14.27 -24.29 -7.55
N GLY A 227 15.28 -25.17 -7.58
CA GLY A 227 15.79 -25.84 -6.38
C GLY A 227 14.72 -26.71 -5.71
N ALA A 228 14.54 -26.54 -4.40
CA ALA A 228 13.53 -27.25 -3.61
C ALA A 228 12.14 -26.57 -3.64
N PHE A 229 11.98 -25.43 -4.30
CA PHE A 229 10.70 -24.74 -4.38
C PHE A 229 9.69 -25.53 -5.21
N SER A 230 8.48 -25.69 -4.69
CA SER A 230 7.36 -26.33 -5.38
C SER A 230 6.05 -25.67 -4.98
N TYR A 231 5.02 -25.80 -5.81
CA TYR A 231 3.67 -25.39 -5.45
C TYR A 231 2.63 -26.37 -5.99
N GLN A 232 1.45 -26.35 -5.35
CA GLN A 232 0.31 -27.16 -5.72
C GLN A 232 -0.95 -26.30 -5.82
N ILE A 233 -1.73 -26.52 -6.88
CA ILE A 233 -3.12 -26.06 -6.99
C ILE A 233 -4.00 -27.30 -6.84
N HIS A 234 -5.06 -27.20 -6.05
CA HIS A 234 -6.04 -28.26 -5.94
C HIS A 234 -7.45 -27.68 -5.91
N THR A 235 -8.38 -28.32 -6.61
CA THR A 235 -9.81 -28.04 -6.53
C THR A 235 -10.62 -29.32 -6.43
N SER A 236 -11.73 -29.26 -5.70
CA SER A 236 -12.72 -30.34 -5.55
C SER A 236 -14.12 -29.76 -5.58
N TRP A 237 -15.08 -30.54 -6.12
CA TRP A 237 -16.48 -30.12 -6.19
C TRP A 237 -17.47 -31.28 -6.02
N GLU A 238 -18.72 -30.90 -5.75
CA GLU A 238 -19.88 -31.78 -5.75
C GLU A 238 -20.93 -31.24 -6.73
N GLU A 239 -21.53 -32.14 -7.50
CA GLU A 239 -22.62 -31.85 -8.43
C GLU A 239 -23.96 -32.28 -7.81
N GLY A 240 -24.92 -31.37 -7.84
CA GLY A 240 -26.32 -31.61 -7.51
C GLY A 240 -27.19 -31.54 -8.77
N GLU A 241 -28.51 -31.67 -8.61
CA GLU A 241 -29.45 -31.69 -9.75
C GLU A 241 -29.39 -30.41 -10.59
N ASN A 242 -29.27 -29.22 -9.95
CA ASN A 242 -29.18 -27.91 -10.62
C ASN A 242 -28.10 -27.01 -9.98
N GLU A 243 -27.14 -27.61 -9.29
CA GLU A 243 -26.13 -26.90 -8.49
C GLU A 243 -24.75 -27.53 -8.67
N LEU A 244 -23.71 -26.70 -8.59
CA LEU A 244 -22.31 -27.11 -8.51
C LEU A 244 -21.69 -26.34 -7.36
N VAL A 245 -21.09 -27.02 -6.39
CA VAL A 245 -20.37 -26.38 -5.29
C VAL A 245 -18.97 -26.93 -5.24
N GLY A 246 -17.97 -26.05 -5.26
CA GLY A 246 -16.59 -26.45 -5.14
C GLY A 246 -15.74 -25.45 -4.36
N CYS A 247 -14.54 -25.91 -4.02
CA CYS A 247 -13.52 -25.07 -3.44
C CYS A 247 -12.15 -25.38 -4.03
N TRP A 248 -11.23 -24.44 -3.86
CA TRP A 248 -9.87 -24.54 -4.38
C TRP A 248 -8.87 -23.93 -3.40
N SER A 249 -7.62 -24.38 -3.47
CA SER A 249 -6.51 -23.85 -2.67
C SER A 249 -5.22 -23.83 -3.48
N ILE A 250 -4.26 -23.03 -3.01
CA ILE A 250 -2.89 -22.96 -3.52
C ILE A 250 -1.94 -23.06 -2.33
N SER A 251 -0.99 -23.97 -2.41
CA SER A 251 0.08 -24.14 -1.42
C SER A 251 1.43 -24.03 -2.10
N SER A 252 2.44 -23.59 -1.33
CA SER A 252 3.83 -23.50 -1.77
C SER A 252 4.72 -24.07 -0.67
N ALA A 253 5.85 -24.64 -1.08
CA ALA A 253 6.84 -25.21 -0.19
C ALA A 253 8.25 -24.93 -0.73
N ASN A 254 9.19 -24.71 0.17
CA ASN A 254 10.61 -24.61 -0.14
C ASN A 254 11.42 -25.07 1.06
N GLU A 255 12.68 -25.42 0.85
CA GLU A 255 13.61 -25.75 1.93
C GLU A 255 13.75 -24.57 2.91
N GLY A 256 13.71 -24.86 4.21
CA GLY A 256 13.79 -23.86 5.27
C GLY A 256 12.52 -23.05 5.52
N TRP A 257 11.48 -23.20 4.68
CA TRP A 257 10.18 -22.57 4.94
C TRP A 257 9.43 -23.31 6.04
N LYS A 258 8.53 -22.58 6.72
CA LYS A 258 7.65 -23.19 7.72
C LYS A 258 6.70 -24.16 7.00
N SER A 259 6.75 -25.43 7.40
CA SER A 259 5.85 -26.46 6.89
C SER A 259 4.38 -26.02 7.01
N SER A 260 3.67 -26.18 5.90
CA SER A 260 2.26 -25.84 5.72
C SER A 260 1.57 -26.99 4.99
N PRO A 261 0.26 -27.19 5.20
CA PRO A 261 -0.49 -28.22 4.47
C PRO A 261 -0.46 -27.97 2.97
N SER A 262 -0.53 -29.05 2.18
CA SER A 262 -0.73 -28.96 0.73
C SER A 262 -2.10 -28.38 0.40
N ALA A 263 -2.30 -27.94 -0.85
CA ALA A 263 -3.59 -27.42 -1.31
C ALA A 263 -4.69 -28.49 -1.21
N GLU A 264 -4.34 -29.74 -1.53
CA GLU A 264 -5.22 -30.90 -1.35
C GLU A 264 -5.57 -31.12 0.11
N GLU A 265 -4.60 -31.06 1.03
CA GLU A 265 -4.85 -31.18 2.47
C GLU A 265 -5.70 -30.04 3.03
N VAL A 266 -5.58 -28.82 2.49
CA VAL A 266 -6.43 -27.68 2.87
C VAL A 266 -7.87 -27.92 2.43
N VAL A 267 -8.09 -28.36 1.19
CA VAL A 267 -9.42 -28.63 0.64
C VAL A 267 -10.06 -29.84 1.33
N ALA A 268 -9.30 -30.89 1.63
CA ALA A 268 -9.79 -32.09 2.33
C ALA A 268 -10.28 -31.82 3.77
N GLN A 269 -9.95 -30.67 4.37
CA GLN A 269 -10.43 -30.28 5.70
C GLN A 269 -11.88 -29.76 5.71
N VAL A 270 -12.50 -29.57 4.55
CA VAL A 270 -13.88 -29.09 4.43
C VAL A 270 -14.69 -30.03 3.54
N ARG A 271 -16.01 -30.00 3.73
CA ARG A 271 -16.97 -30.62 2.82
C ARG A 271 -17.68 -29.53 2.04
N MET A 272 -18.21 -29.83 0.85
CA MET A 272 -18.91 -28.80 0.07
C MET A 272 -20.15 -28.26 0.78
N SER A 273 -20.80 -29.10 1.59
CA SER A 273 -21.87 -28.69 2.53
C SER A 273 -21.46 -27.64 3.57
N ASP A 274 -20.16 -27.42 3.80
CA ASP A 274 -19.65 -26.42 4.73
C ASP A 274 -19.59 -25.00 4.12
N VAL A 275 -19.93 -24.82 2.82
CA VAL A 275 -19.89 -23.51 2.11
C VAL A 275 -20.61 -22.40 2.87
N ALA A 276 -21.79 -22.65 3.42
CA ALA A 276 -22.55 -21.67 4.19
C ALA A 276 -21.84 -21.27 5.51
N SER A 277 -21.16 -22.22 6.15
CA SER A 277 -20.40 -21.96 7.37
C SER A 277 -19.10 -21.20 7.09
N SER A 278 -18.44 -21.50 5.97
CA SER A 278 -17.28 -20.78 5.44
C SER A 278 -17.64 -19.35 5.07
N LEU A 279 -18.76 -19.17 4.37
CA LEU A 279 -19.30 -17.86 4.01
C LEU A 279 -19.56 -17.01 5.25
N LYS A 280 -20.18 -17.58 6.30
CA LYS A 280 -20.43 -16.87 7.56
C LYS A 280 -19.16 -16.36 8.23
N LYS A 281 -18.06 -17.15 8.22
CA LYS A 281 -16.77 -16.73 8.78
C LYS A 281 -16.12 -15.65 7.93
N HIS A 282 -16.15 -15.82 6.62
CA HIS A 282 -15.65 -14.85 5.66
C HIS A 282 -16.37 -13.49 5.80
N THR A 283 -17.69 -13.47 5.80
CA THR A 283 -18.45 -12.22 5.96
C THR A 283 -18.26 -11.61 7.34
N ALA A 284 -18.14 -12.41 8.40
CA ALA A 284 -17.83 -11.90 9.74
C ALA A 284 -16.48 -11.16 9.78
N TRP A 285 -15.46 -11.68 9.09
CA TRP A 285 -14.18 -11.00 8.97
C TRP A 285 -14.31 -9.66 8.23
N TRP A 286 -15.00 -9.62 7.09
CA TRP A 286 -15.20 -8.39 6.33
C TRP A 286 -16.03 -7.35 7.10
N HIS A 287 -17.07 -7.77 7.81
CA HIS A 287 -17.81 -6.88 8.71
C HIS A 287 -16.92 -6.32 9.82
N GLN A 288 -16.03 -7.12 10.41
CA GLN A 288 -15.07 -6.63 11.41
C GLN A 288 -14.07 -5.64 10.79
N TYR A 289 -13.57 -5.94 9.59
CA TYR A 289 -12.69 -5.06 8.82
C TYR A 289 -13.35 -3.69 8.62
N TRP A 290 -14.57 -3.66 8.09
CA TRP A 290 -15.30 -2.42 7.82
C TRP A 290 -15.80 -1.68 9.06
N GLN A 291 -15.88 -2.33 10.21
CA GLN A 291 -16.19 -1.68 11.50
C GLN A 291 -15.02 -0.86 12.06
N GLN A 292 -13.78 -1.12 11.60
CA GLN A 292 -12.60 -0.42 12.09
C GLN A 292 -12.61 1.06 11.76
N SER A 293 -13.07 1.44 10.57
CA SER A 293 -13.30 2.84 10.21
C SER A 293 -14.24 2.99 9.00
N SER A 294 -14.88 4.15 8.89
CA SER A 294 -15.67 4.51 7.71
C SER A 294 -15.71 6.01 7.48
N ILE A 295 -16.01 6.43 6.24
CA ILE A 295 -16.13 7.84 5.87
C ILE A 295 -17.44 8.10 5.10
N ARG A 296 -17.90 9.34 5.14
CA ARG A 296 -18.98 9.84 4.30
C ARG A 296 -18.62 11.23 3.81
N ILE A 297 -18.44 11.37 2.51
CA ILE A 297 -18.11 12.63 1.82
C ILE A 297 -19.14 12.87 0.71
N PRO A 298 -19.42 14.13 0.32
CA PRO A 298 -20.47 14.41 -0.64
C PRO A 298 -20.03 14.17 -2.09
N ASP A 299 -18.73 14.01 -2.36
CA ASP A 299 -18.20 13.60 -3.66
C ASP A 299 -18.34 12.07 -3.82
N SER A 300 -19.38 11.64 -4.54
CA SER A 300 -19.69 10.22 -4.72
C SER A 300 -18.60 9.45 -5.48
N LEU A 301 -17.86 10.11 -6.38
CA LEU A 301 -16.76 9.50 -7.11
C LEU A 301 -15.62 9.19 -6.14
N LEU A 302 -15.18 10.19 -5.36
CA LEU A 302 -14.09 9.97 -4.41
C LEU A 302 -14.48 9.03 -3.27
N GLN A 303 -15.73 9.08 -2.79
CA GLN A 303 -16.22 8.16 -1.78
C GLN A 303 -16.18 6.72 -2.29
N ARG A 304 -16.74 6.49 -3.48
CA ARG A 304 -16.73 5.15 -4.09
C ARG A 304 -15.31 4.66 -4.31
N GLN A 305 -14.43 5.50 -4.83
CA GLN A 305 -13.03 5.14 -5.03
C GLN A 305 -12.36 4.77 -3.70
N TYR A 306 -12.54 5.57 -2.62
CA TYR A 306 -11.99 5.26 -1.29
C TYR A 306 -12.37 3.85 -0.81
N TYR A 307 -13.65 3.47 -0.92
CA TYR A 307 -14.09 2.13 -0.52
C TYR A 307 -13.53 1.03 -1.42
N LEU A 308 -13.32 1.29 -2.71
CA LEU A 308 -12.63 0.35 -3.60
C LEU A 308 -11.15 0.18 -3.22
N GLU A 309 -10.47 1.22 -2.75
CA GLU A 309 -9.09 1.12 -2.27
C GLU A 309 -9.00 0.37 -0.94
N MET A 310 -9.87 0.70 0.00
CA MET A 310 -9.94 0.00 1.27
C MET A 310 -10.35 -1.47 1.08
N TYR A 311 -11.22 -1.79 0.12
CA TYR A 311 -11.49 -3.17 -0.25
C TYR A 311 -10.22 -3.88 -0.72
N LYS A 312 -9.51 -3.30 -1.69
CA LYS A 312 -8.27 -3.89 -2.21
C LYS A 312 -7.24 -4.08 -1.10
N PHE A 313 -7.11 -3.14 -0.17
CA PHE A 313 -6.18 -3.24 0.96
C PHE A 313 -6.53 -4.44 1.85
N GLY A 314 -7.81 -4.60 2.19
CA GLY A 314 -8.34 -5.77 2.91
C GLY A 314 -8.26 -7.08 2.13
N ALA A 315 -8.06 -7.05 0.81
CA ALA A 315 -7.88 -8.25 -0.01
C ALA A 315 -6.40 -8.64 -0.20
N VAL A 316 -5.44 -7.74 0.04
CA VAL A 316 -4.01 -7.99 -0.20
C VAL A 316 -3.11 -7.94 1.04
N ALA A 317 -3.56 -7.36 2.16
CA ALA A 317 -2.75 -7.22 3.36
C ALA A 317 -3.23 -8.16 4.48
N ARG A 318 -2.31 -8.90 5.10
CA ARG A 318 -2.54 -9.66 6.35
C ARG A 318 -1.30 -9.58 7.24
N PRO A 319 -1.44 -9.68 8.56
CA PRO A 319 -0.30 -9.75 9.48
C PRO A 319 0.66 -10.92 9.20
N ASP A 320 0.15 -12.02 8.65
CA ASP A 320 0.89 -13.27 8.41
C ASP A 320 1.16 -13.56 6.92
N ALA A 321 0.85 -12.63 6.02
CA ALA A 321 1.18 -12.71 4.60
C ALA A 321 2.51 -11.99 4.28
N PRO A 322 3.17 -12.34 3.17
CA PRO A 322 4.19 -11.49 2.56
C PRO A 322 3.70 -10.04 2.37
N PRO A 323 4.62 -9.06 2.30
CA PRO A 323 4.27 -7.68 1.99
C PRO A 323 3.49 -7.53 0.68
N ILE A 324 2.81 -6.41 0.51
CA ILE A 324 2.20 -6.02 -0.78
C ILE A 324 3.34 -5.77 -1.79
N SER A 325 3.50 -6.70 -2.74
CA SER A 325 4.30 -6.46 -3.95
C SER A 325 3.53 -5.62 -4.96
N LEU A 326 4.17 -5.22 -6.06
CA LEU A 326 3.58 -4.36 -7.10
C LEU A 326 2.17 -4.79 -7.56
N GLN A 327 1.93 -6.11 -7.63
CA GLN A 327 0.63 -6.69 -8.03
C GLN A 327 0.03 -7.64 -6.98
N ALA A 328 0.64 -7.75 -5.80
CA ALA A 328 0.21 -8.58 -4.68
C ALA A 328 -0.21 -10.02 -5.07
N VAL A 329 -1.48 -10.38 -4.86
CA VAL A 329 -2.06 -11.71 -5.17
C VAL A 329 -2.80 -11.74 -6.52
N TRP A 330 -2.50 -10.79 -7.41
CA TRP A 330 -3.10 -10.68 -8.74
C TRP A 330 -2.03 -10.50 -9.82
N THR A 331 -1.08 -11.43 -9.89
CA THR A 331 -0.07 -11.46 -10.97
C THR A 331 -0.75 -11.52 -12.34
N ALA A 332 -0.11 -10.87 -13.31
CA ALA A 332 -0.58 -10.76 -14.67
C ALA A 332 -0.80 -12.11 -15.39
N ASP A 333 -2.02 -12.38 -15.82
CA ASP A 333 -2.42 -13.64 -16.47
C ASP A 333 -2.38 -13.53 -18.00
N HIS A 334 -1.15 -13.50 -18.52
CA HIS A 334 -0.86 -13.38 -19.95
C HIS A 334 0.36 -14.19 -20.36
N GLY A 335 0.70 -15.24 -19.60
CA GLY A 335 1.79 -16.17 -19.90
C GLY A 335 3.21 -15.60 -19.82
N LYS A 336 3.37 -14.41 -19.22
CA LYS A 336 4.68 -13.75 -19.01
C LYS A 336 4.92 -13.50 -17.54
N LEU A 337 6.18 -13.22 -17.20
CA LEU A 337 6.58 -12.71 -15.90
C LEU A 337 5.91 -11.35 -15.62
N PRO A 338 5.58 -11.05 -14.36
CA PRO A 338 5.02 -9.77 -13.98
C PRO A 338 5.97 -8.60 -14.36
N PRO A 339 5.41 -7.42 -14.69
CA PRO A 339 6.19 -6.20 -14.82
C PRO A 339 7.09 -5.97 -13.60
N TRP A 340 8.34 -5.55 -13.85
CA TRP A 340 9.36 -5.35 -12.80
C TRP A 340 9.52 -6.57 -11.87
N LYS A 341 9.42 -7.79 -12.43
CA LYS A 341 9.57 -9.07 -11.70
C LYS A 341 8.60 -9.26 -10.52
N GLY A 342 7.57 -8.40 -10.42
CA GLY A 342 6.59 -8.42 -9.32
C GLY A 342 7.24 -8.23 -7.94
N ASP A 343 8.32 -7.46 -7.89
CA ASP A 343 9.21 -7.33 -6.74
C ASP A 343 8.60 -6.53 -5.56
N PHE A 344 9.37 -6.42 -4.47
CA PHE A 344 9.17 -5.39 -3.47
C PHE A 344 10.03 -4.17 -3.82
N HIS A 345 9.35 -3.13 -4.29
CA HIS A 345 9.97 -1.88 -4.74
C HIS A 345 9.93 -0.83 -3.61
N HIS A 346 11.09 -0.60 -2.99
CA HIS A 346 11.30 0.18 -1.77
C HIS A 346 11.80 1.62 -2.01
N ASP A 347 11.73 2.14 -3.23
CA ASP A 347 12.01 3.56 -3.49
C ASP A 347 10.73 4.42 -3.55
N LEU A 348 9.55 3.81 -3.41
CA LEU A 348 8.22 4.44 -3.47
C LEU A 348 7.08 3.45 -3.15
N ASN A 349 6.95 2.38 -3.93
CA ASN A 349 5.70 1.62 -4.06
C ASN A 349 5.26 0.91 -2.79
N THR A 350 6.18 0.19 -2.14
CA THR A 350 5.87 -0.54 -0.91
C THR A 350 5.47 0.41 0.21
N GLN A 351 6.11 1.57 0.34
CA GLN A 351 5.77 2.56 1.36
C GLN A 351 4.37 3.14 1.15
N LEU A 352 4.05 3.56 -0.08
CA LEU A 352 2.73 4.09 -0.44
C LEU A 352 1.63 3.06 -0.21
N SER A 353 1.93 1.78 -0.43
CA SER A 353 0.96 0.68 -0.28
C SER A 353 0.42 0.52 1.14
N TYR A 354 1.19 0.94 2.16
CA TYR A 354 0.80 0.80 3.56
C TYR A 354 0.34 2.10 4.23
N TRP A 355 0.43 3.25 3.56
CA TRP A 355 -0.08 4.53 4.11
C TRP A 355 -1.53 4.49 4.62
N PRO A 356 -2.52 3.87 3.93
CA PRO A 356 -3.89 3.92 4.40
C PRO A 356 -4.15 3.11 5.68
N SER A 357 -3.19 2.29 6.11
CA SER A 357 -3.32 1.48 7.34
C SER A 357 -3.35 2.31 8.62
N TYR A 358 -2.68 3.47 8.63
CA TYR A 358 -2.52 4.28 9.81
C TYR A 358 -3.82 5.00 10.17
N ALA A 359 -4.15 6.08 9.46
CA ALA A 359 -5.37 6.85 9.74
C ALA A 359 -6.65 6.02 9.48
N GLY A 360 -6.59 5.04 8.57
CA GLY A 360 -7.66 4.08 8.32
C GLY A 360 -7.90 3.05 9.43
N ASN A 361 -7.10 3.05 10.51
CA ASN A 361 -7.26 2.18 11.68
C ASN A 361 -7.09 0.66 11.39
N HIS A 362 -6.06 0.31 10.61
CA HIS A 362 -5.70 -1.07 10.23
C HIS A 362 -4.22 -1.40 10.51
N LEU A 363 -3.72 -1.02 11.70
CA LEU A 363 -2.33 -1.29 12.10
C LEU A 363 -2.01 -2.79 12.16
N ASP A 364 -3.01 -3.64 12.37
CA ASP A 364 -2.88 -5.09 12.32
C ASP A 364 -2.46 -5.60 10.93
N LEU A 365 -2.95 -4.97 9.86
CA LEU A 365 -2.59 -5.35 8.48
C LEU A 365 -1.21 -4.81 8.07
N GLU A 366 -0.81 -3.66 8.60
CA GLU A 366 0.53 -3.07 8.38
C GLU A 366 1.65 -3.94 8.95
N LEU A 367 1.39 -4.66 10.04
CA LEU A 367 2.38 -5.54 10.66
C LEU A 367 2.94 -6.58 9.70
N GLY A 368 2.21 -7.01 8.67
CA GLY A 368 2.74 -7.91 7.64
C GLY A 368 4.01 -7.36 6.96
N PHE A 369 4.09 -6.04 6.78
CA PHE A 369 5.28 -5.38 6.22
C PHE A 369 6.40 -5.23 7.24
N ILE A 370 6.08 -4.70 8.42
CA ILE A 370 7.07 -4.45 9.48
C ILE A 370 7.69 -5.76 9.98
N ASP A 371 6.88 -6.81 10.16
CA ASP A 371 7.37 -8.11 10.60
C ASP A 371 8.25 -8.76 9.54
N TRP A 372 7.92 -8.58 8.26
CA TRP A 372 8.78 -9.03 7.16
C TRP A 372 10.13 -8.30 7.15
N LEU A 373 10.13 -6.97 7.30
CA LEU A 373 11.37 -6.18 7.39
C LEU A 373 12.22 -6.62 8.60
N TRP A 374 11.57 -6.80 9.75
CA TRP A 374 12.24 -7.24 10.96
C TRP A 374 12.83 -8.65 10.83
N LYS A 375 12.09 -9.57 10.22
CA LYS A 375 12.51 -10.95 9.95
C LYS A 375 13.76 -11.01 9.07
N HIS A 376 13.85 -10.16 8.05
CA HIS A 376 14.96 -10.15 7.08
C HIS A 376 16.10 -9.19 7.46
N ARG A 377 16.09 -8.64 8.67
CA ARG A 377 17.13 -7.74 9.19
C ARG A 377 18.55 -8.29 9.05
N SER A 378 18.77 -9.60 9.24
CA SER A 378 20.10 -10.21 9.04
C SER A 378 20.55 -10.18 7.58
N THR A 379 19.62 -10.37 6.63
CA THR A 379 19.88 -10.26 5.19
C THR A 379 20.28 -8.83 4.83
N PHE A 380 19.56 -7.84 5.36
CA PHE A 380 19.86 -6.42 5.11
C PHE A 380 21.22 -5.99 5.70
N LYS A 381 21.56 -6.46 6.90
CA LYS A 381 22.91 -6.25 7.47
C LYS A 381 24.01 -6.89 6.65
N LYS A 382 23.78 -8.11 6.15
CA LYS A 382 24.72 -8.79 5.25
C LYS A 382 24.91 -7.95 3.98
N TYR A 383 23.83 -7.57 3.30
CA TYR A 383 23.87 -6.69 2.13
C TYR A 383 24.66 -5.39 2.41
N THR A 384 24.38 -4.73 3.53
CA THR A 384 25.03 -3.47 3.90
C THR A 384 26.54 -3.63 4.02
N ARG A 385 26.99 -4.66 4.77
CA ARG A 385 28.40 -4.96 4.95
C ARG A 385 29.06 -5.40 3.65
N ASP A 386 28.38 -6.20 2.83
CA ASP A 386 28.99 -6.79 1.64
C ASP A 386 29.10 -5.76 0.50
N TYR A 387 28.06 -4.96 0.24
CA TYR A 387 28.04 -3.97 -0.84
C TYR A 387 28.69 -2.63 -0.47
N PHE A 388 28.36 -2.06 0.70
CA PHE A 388 28.90 -0.75 1.12
C PHE A 388 30.18 -0.85 1.95
N ARG A 389 30.57 -2.05 2.41
CA ARG A 389 31.75 -2.29 3.26
C ARG A 389 31.75 -1.50 4.57
N VAL A 390 30.57 -1.27 5.13
CA VAL A 390 30.34 -0.55 6.39
C VAL A 390 29.39 -1.29 7.34
N ASP A 391 29.39 -0.88 8.61
CA ASP A 391 28.43 -1.35 9.61
C ASP A 391 27.07 -0.62 9.50
N GLY A 392 26.08 -1.13 10.23
CA GLY A 392 24.73 -0.58 10.29
C GLY A 392 23.73 -1.41 9.49
N LEU A 393 22.65 -0.77 9.06
CA LEU A 393 21.58 -1.39 8.29
C LEU A 393 21.10 -0.46 7.17
N ASN A 394 21.13 -0.97 5.96
CA ASN A 394 20.42 -0.46 4.80
C ASN A 394 19.69 -1.63 4.10
N VAL A 395 18.68 -1.31 3.31
CA VAL A 395 17.84 -2.28 2.59
C VAL A 395 18.02 -2.04 1.10
N PRO A 396 18.12 -3.08 0.24
CA PRO A 396 18.08 -2.87 -1.20
C PRO A 396 16.76 -2.17 -1.59
N GLY A 397 16.82 -1.23 -2.54
CA GLY A 397 15.63 -0.58 -3.10
C GLY A 397 14.72 -1.54 -3.87
N VAL A 398 15.24 -2.68 -4.32
CA VAL A 398 14.45 -3.77 -4.90
C VAL A 398 14.83 -5.09 -4.26
N THR A 399 13.84 -5.80 -3.70
CA THR A 399 14.08 -7.07 -3.02
C THR A 399 13.19 -8.21 -3.46
N THR A 400 13.73 -9.43 -3.33
CA THR A 400 12.98 -10.68 -3.41
C THR A 400 12.12 -10.92 -2.17
N LEU A 401 11.32 -12.01 -2.17
CA LEU A 401 10.61 -12.49 -0.98
C LEU A 401 11.51 -12.67 0.27
N ALA A 402 12.78 -12.99 0.07
CA ALA A 402 13.77 -13.23 1.13
C ALA A 402 14.58 -11.98 1.53
N GLY A 403 14.25 -10.81 0.95
CA GLY A 403 14.98 -9.56 1.21
C GLY A 403 16.32 -9.43 0.49
N GLU A 404 16.66 -10.38 -0.39
CA GLU A 404 17.90 -10.33 -1.18
C GLU A 404 17.78 -9.31 -2.32
N PRO A 405 18.87 -8.60 -2.67
CA PRO A 405 18.91 -7.64 -3.78
C PRO A 405 18.70 -8.33 -5.13
N MET A 406 18.11 -7.60 -6.09
CA MET A 406 17.80 -8.14 -7.42
C MET A 406 18.61 -7.51 -8.57
N GLY A 407 19.31 -6.39 -8.35
CA GLY A 407 20.02 -5.67 -9.41
C GLY A 407 19.09 -4.67 -10.11
N GLY A 408 19.28 -4.44 -11.40
CA GLY A 408 18.61 -3.35 -12.12
C GLY A 408 19.30 -2.02 -11.86
N TRP A 409 18.54 -0.94 -11.96
CA TRP A 409 19.07 0.43 -11.93
C TRP A 409 19.55 0.77 -10.51
N ILE A 410 20.83 0.55 -10.25
CA ILE A 410 21.40 0.54 -8.90
C ILE A 410 21.29 1.86 -8.15
N GLN A 411 21.09 2.99 -8.85
CA GLN A 411 20.83 4.28 -8.24
C GLN A 411 19.57 4.31 -7.39
N TYR A 412 18.56 3.49 -7.71
CA TYR A 412 17.44 3.24 -6.80
C TYR A 412 17.52 1.84 -6.18
N SER A 413 17.88 0.81 -6.96
CA SER A 413 17.73 -0.58 -6.51
C SER A 413 18.73 -0.97 -5.43
N LEU A 414 19.86 -0.26 -5.33
CA LEU A 414 20.87 -0.38 -4.27
C LEU A 414 21.15 0.99 -3.61
N GLY A 415 20.15 1.87 -3.51
CA GLY A 415 20.29 3.24 -3.03
C GLY A 415 20.72 3.38 -1.55
N GLN A 416 21.30 4.53 -1.20
CA GLN A 416 21.93 4.80 0.11
C GLN A 416 20.97 5.29 1.21
N SER A 417 19.67 5.44 0.95
CA SER A 417 18.73 5.99 1.94
C SER A 417 17.42 5.20 2.05
N VAL A 418 17.29 4.08 1.34
CA VAL A 418 16.11 3.21 1.35
C VAL A 418 15.76 2.77 2.78
N GLY A 419 16.76 2.31 3.55
CA GLY A 419 16.58 1.92 4.95
C GLY A 419 15.99 3.03 5.83
N ALA A 420 16.32 4.31 5.55
CA ALA A 420 15.81 5.47 6.27
C ALA A 420 14.35 5.78 5.93
N TRP A 421 13.88 5.53 4.70
CA TRP A 421 12.45 5.63 4.42
C TRP A 421 11.69 4.47 5.08
N LEU A 422 12.24 3.26 5.05
CA LEU A 422 11.62 2.11 5.71
C LEU A 422 11.55 2.28 7.25
N SER A 423 12.52 2.97 7.86
CA SER A 423 12.43 3.43 9.26
C SER A 423 11.16 4.24 9.55
N HIS A 424 10.61 4.94 8.55
CA HIS A 424 9.37 5.70 8.71
C HIS A 424 8.21 4.83 9.16
N HIS A 425 8.07 3.62 8.62
CA HIS A 425 6.99 2.71 8.99
C HIS A 425 7.13 2.22 10.44
N PHE A 426 8.35 1.92 10.90
CA PHE A 426 8.59 1.62 12.32
C PHE A 426 8.22 2.80 13.24
N TYR A 427 8.58 4.02 12.85
CA TYR A 427 8.21 5.22 13.61
C TYR A 427 6.70 5.44 13.63
N LEU A 428 6.03 5.33 12.48
CA LEU A 428 4.58 5.50 12.36
C LEU A 428 3.82 4.45 13.17
N HIS A 429 4.21 3.18 13.09
CA HIS A 429 3.58 2.12 13.87
C HIS A 429 3.61 2.45 15.37
N TRP A 430 4.76 2.87 15.90
CA TRP A 430 4.86 3.31 17.29
C TRP A 430 3.99 4.54 17.57
N GLN A 431 4.04 5.56 16.72
CA GLN A 431 3.28 6.79 16.92
C GLN A 431 1.75 6.54 16.97
N PHE A 432 1.23 5.64 16.14
CA PHE A 432 -0.20 5.32 16.06
C PHE A 432 -0.66 4.24 17.05
N SER A 433 0.22 3.34 17.51
CA SER A 433 -0.11 2.29 18.51
C SER A 433 0.22 2.70 19.95
N GLN A 434 1.19 3.61 20.13
CA GLN A 434 1.83 3.94 21.41
C GLN A 434 2.33 2.68 22.17
N ASP A 435 2.75 1.64 21.44
CA ASP A 435 3.31 0.42 22.04
C ASP A 435 4.77 0.63 22.48
N ARG A 436 4.98 0.71 23.80
CA ARG A 436 6.32 0.89 24.39
C ARG A 436 7.23 -0.33 24.22
N THR A 437 6.68 -1.54 24.11
CA THR A 437 7.46 -2.74 23.83
C THR A 437 7.99 -2.68 22.40
N PHE A 438 7.12 -2.37 21.44
CA PHE A 438 7.51 -2.18 20.04
C PHE A 438 8.57 -1.08 19.88
N LEU A 439 8.39 0.06 20.56
CA LEU A 439 9.38 1.14 20.60
C LEU A 439 10.77 0.64 20.98
N ARG A 440 10.84 -0.06 22.13
CA ARG A 440 12.10 -0.50 22.73
C ARG A 440 12.77 -1.62 21.93
N GLU A 441 11.98 -2.58 21.46
CA GLU A 441 12.50 -3.83 20.91
C GLU A 441 12.64 -3.82 19.39
N ARG A 442 11.93 -2.93 18.69
CA ARG A 442 11.90 -2.91 17.22
C ARG A 442 12.17 -1.53 16.64
N ALA A 443 11.37 -0.52 16.98
CA ALA A 443 11.48 0.79 16.34
C ALA A 443 12.83 1.46 16.60
N TYR A 444 13.21 1.67 17.87
CA TYR A 444 14.49 2.29 18.19
C TYR A 444 15.70 1.50 17.68
N PRO A 445 15.77 0.15 17.88
CA PRO A 445 16.87 -0.64 17.31
C PRO A 445 17.01 -0.51 15.80
N TRP A 446 15.90 -0.50 15.04
CA TRP A 446 15.95 -0.32 13.58
C TRP A 446 16.50 1.06 13.20
N LEU A 447 15.90 2.13 13.74
CA LEU A 447 16.31 3.52 13.45
C LEU A 447 17.78 3.76 13.85
N LYS A 448 18.23 3.18 14.97
CA LYS A 448 19.62 3.24 15.42
C LYS A 448 20.57 2.58 14.42
N GLU A 449 20.24 1.40 13.90
CA GLU A 449 21.08 0.69 12.94
C GLU A 449 21.17 1.40 11.59
N VAL A 450 20.08 2.02 11.15
CA VAL A 450 20.08 2.90 9.97
C VAL A 450 20.90 4.16 10.24
N SER A 451 20.79 4.77 11.42
CA SER A 451 21.61 5.93 11.80
C SER A 451 23.10 5.63 11.80
N ILE A 452 23.51 4.43 12.22
CA ILE A 452 24.89 3.94 12.12
C ILE A 452 25.32 3.91 10.65
N PHE A 453 24.54 3.26 9.78
CA PHE A 453 24.86 3.18 8.35
C PHE A 453 25.01 4.56 7.71
N CYS A 454 24.09 5.49 7.97
CA CYS A 454 24.18 6.87 7.46
C CYS A 454 25.48 7.56 7.88
N GLN A 455 26.02 7.28 9.08
CA GLN A 455 27.29 7.89 9.52
C GLN A 455 28.51 7.23 8.87
N GLU A 456 28.46 5.92 8.64
CA GLU A 456 29.59 5.18 8.07
C GLU A 456 29.73 5.39 6.55
N VAL A 457 28.62 5.54 5.82
CA VAL A 457 28.65 5.76 4.36
C VAL A 457 29.02 7.20 3.97
N ALA A 458 28.89 8.14 4.91
CA ALA A 458 29.17 9.55 4.67
C ALA A 458 30.67 9.87 4.62
N VAL A 459 31.05 10.85 3.82
CA VAL A 459 32.34 11.54 3.96
C VAL A 459 32.24 12.70 4.92
N VAL A 460 33.37 13.02 5.55
CA VAL A 460 33.49 14.16 6.46
C VAL A 460 34.58 15.09 5.95
N GLU A 461 34.21 16.32 5.59
CA GLU A 461 35.11 17.39 5.18
C GLU A 461 34.81 18.63 6.03
N ASP A 462 35.84 19.23 6.64
CA ASP A 462 35.71 20.40 7.54
C ASP A 462 34.63 20.25 8.64
N GLY A 463 34.45 19.03 9.14
CA GLY A 463 33.45 18.71 10.18
C GLY A 463 32.00 18.68 9.67
N LYS A 464 31.79 18.68 8.35
CA LYS A 464 30.49 18.52 7.70
C LYS A 464 30.41 17.22 6.93
N ARG A 465 29.22 16.61 6.95
CA ARG A 465 28.92 15.35 6.27
C ARG A 465 28.24 15.57 4.93
N SER A 466 28.58 14.71 3.99
CA SER A 466 27.89 14.54 2.72
C SER A 466 28.04 13.09 2.23
N LEU A 467 27.25 12.71 1.24
CA LEU A 467 27.50 11.51 0.45
C LEU A 467 28.50 11.83 -0.67
N ARG A 468 29.41 10.89 -0.98
CA ARG A 468 30.38 11.02 -2.09
C ARG A 468 29.72 11.12 -3.46
N MET A 469 28.57 10.50 -3.57
CA MET A 469 27.72 10.43 -4.74
C MET A 469 26.31 10.11 -4.24
N SER A 470 25.27 10.61 -4.89
CA SER A 470 23.88 10.49 -4.44
C SER A 470 22.95 10.43 -5.65
N SER A 471 21.71 10.00 -5.46
CA SER A 471 20.72 9.92 -6.53
C SER A 471 19.38 10.49 -6.05
N SER A 472 18.54 10.90 -7.00
CA SER A 472 17.13 11.14 -6.75
C SER A 472 16.36 10.12 -7.58
N PRO A 473 15.55 9.24 -6.97
CA PRO A 473 14.98 8.08 -7.65
C PRO A 473 14.47 8.38 -9.07
N GLU A 474 15.09 7.71 -10.03
CA GLU A 474 14.79 7.70 -11.47
C GLU A 474 14.92 9.03 -12.23
N ILE A 475 15.39 10.11 -11.58
CA ILE A 475 15.76 11.35 -12.28
C ILE A 475 16.96 11.06 -13.20
N TYR A 476 16.86 11.49 -14.45
CA TYR A 476 17.76 11.13 -15.55
C TYR A 476 17.80 9.63 -15.91
N ASN A 477 16.80 8.85 -15.50
CA ASN A 477 16.66 7.41 -15.78
C ASN A 477 17.92 6.61 -15.37
N ASN A 478 18.32 5.60 -16.15
CA ASN A 478 19.56 4.88 -15.95
C ASN A 478 20.67 5.45 -16.83
N SER A 479 21.33 6.49 -16.31
CA SER A 479 22.50 7.09 -16.93
C SER A 479 23.51 7.54 -15.89
N ARG A 480 24.69 7.96 -16.36
CA ARG A 480 25.74 8.55 -15.53
C ARG A 480 25.26 9.83 -14.81
N GLU A 481 24.37 10.59 -15.44
CA GLU A 481 23.78 11.83 -14.90
C GLU A 481 22.81 11.57 -13.75
N ALA A 482 22.25 10.35 -13.64
CA ALA A 482 21.37 9.98 -12.52
C ALA A 482 22.08 10.00 -11.16
N TRP A 483 23.41 10.02 -11.18
CA TRP A 483 24.28 10.20 -10.03
C TRP A 483 24.81 11.63 -9.92
N PHE A 484 24.50 12.26 -8.80
CA PHE A 484 24.91 13.61 -8.41
C PHE A 484 26.18 13.54 -7.56
N ALA A 485 27.08 14.52 -7.75
CA ALA A 485 28.24 14.69 -6.88
C ALA A 485 27.85 15.29 -5.52
N GLU A 486 26.73 16.00 -5.49
CA GLU A 486 26.12 16.57 -4.30
C GLU A 486 25.12 15.58 -3.68
N THR A 487 24.94 15.66 -2.36
CA THR A 487 23.86 14.93 -1.70
C THR A 487 22.51 15.50 -2.15
N THR A 488 21.67 14.66 -2.75
CA THR A 488 20.32 15.07 -3.19
C THR A 488 19.43 15.37 -1.98
N ASN A 489 18.40 16.19 -2.17
CA ASN A 489 17.41 16.45 -1.14
C ASN A 489 16.62 15.18 -0.76
N TYR A 490 16.53 14.19 -1.64
CA TYR A 490 15.92 12.89 -1.31
C TYR A 490 16.71 12.19 -0.20
N ASP A 491 18.01 11.95 -0.44
CA ASP A 491 18.89 11.29 0.53
C ASP A 491 19.04 12.13 1.80
N LEU A 492 19.26 13.44 1.65
CA LEU A 492 19.49 14.34 2.79
C LEU A 492 18.25 14.45 3.70
N ALA A 493 17.04 14.52 3.12
CA ALA A 493 15.82 14.56 3.91
C ALA A 493 15.64 13.28 4.73
N LEU A 494 15.88 12.12 4.11
CA LEU A 494 15.74 10.82 4.77
C LEU A 494 16.77 10.60 5.88
N ILE A 495 18.04 10.95 5.62
CA ILE A 495 19.13 10.81 6.60
C ILE A 495 18.87 11.71 7.81
N ARG A 496 18.56 12.98 7.58
CA ARG A 496 18.27 13.94 8.67
C ARG A 496 17.06 13.50 9.46
N TRP A 497 15.97 13.14 8.80
CA TRP A 497 14.76 12.68 9.45
C TRP A 497 15.01 11.42 10.30
N ASN A 498 15.77 10.45 9.79
CA ASN A 498 16.10 9.24 10.56
C ASN A 498 16.91 9.57 11.83
N LEU A 499 17.87 10.49 11.74
CA LEU A 499 18.62 10.97 12.91
C LEU A 499 17.72 11.71 13.91
N GLU A 500 16.89 12.65 13.43
CA GLU A 500 15.92 13.39 14.24
C GLU A 500 14.99 12.43 14.99
N LYS A 501 14.48 11.40 14.33
CA LYS A 501 13.62 10.41 14.97
C LYS A 501 14.38 9.43 15.85
N THR A 502 15.62 9.08 15.53
CA THR A 502 16.47 8.29 16.44
C THR A 502 16.70 9.04 17.76
N ILE A 503 16.90 10.37 17.72
CA ILE A 503 17.02 11.22 18.91
C ILE A 503 15.71 11.19 19.72
N GLU A 504 14.57 11.44 19.07
CA GLU A 504 13.25 11.41 19.71
C GLU A 504 12.98 10.06 20.39
N LEU A 505 13.21 8.94 19.69
CA LEU A 505 12.99 7.60 20.24
C LEU A 505 13.96 7.28 21.40
N ALA A 506 15.21 7.75 21.33
CA ALA A 506 16.17 7.59 22.42
C ALA A 506 15.73 8.34 23.68
N GLN A 507 15.26 9.59 23.53
CA GLN A 507 14.74 10.41 24.64
C GLN A 507 13.49 9.77 25.27
N GLU A 508 12.59 9.25 24.43
CA GLU A 508 11.41 8.50 24.86
C GLU A 508 11.74 7.21 25.63
N LEU A 509 12.96 6.68 25.48
CA LEU A 509 13.45 5.52 26.22
C LEU A 509 14.37 5.91 27.40
N GLY A 510 14.61 7.21 27.64
CA GLY A 510 15.54 7.70 28.66
C GLY A 510 17.02 7.41 28.34
N LEU A 511 17.37 7.30 27.06
CA LEU A 511 18.73 7.02 26.58
C LEU A 511 19.46 8.33 26.21
N ASP A 512 19.58 9.24 27.17
CA ASP A 512 20.05 10.62 26.93
C ASP A 512 21.44 10.69 26.26
N ALA A 513 22.38 9.84 26.67
CA ALA A 513 23.72 9.81 26.08
C ALA A 513 23.72 9.40 24.60
N GLU A 514 22.80 8.51 24.20
CA GLU A 514 22.61 8.15 22.78
C GLU A 514 21.95 9.32 22.03
N ALA A 515 20.92 9.95 22.62
CA ALA A 515 20.28 11.12 22.03
C ALA A 515 21.29 12.25 21.77
N GLU A 516 22.16 12.57 22.74
CA GLU A 516 23.23 13.56 22.59
C GLU A 516 24.27 13.18 21.51
N LYS A 517 24.59 11.89 21.39
CA LYS A 517 25.46 11.40 20.31
C LYS A 517 24.82 11.67 18.94
N TRP A 518 23.57 11.25 18.74
CA TRP A 518 22.87 11.43 17.47
C TRP A 518 22.62 12.90 17.15
N GLN A 519 22.39 13.74 18.16
CA GLN A 519 22.27 15.19 17.99
C GLN A 519 23.56 15.83 17.44
N ARG A 520 24.74 15.37 17.89
CA ARG A 520 26.01 15.84 17.33
C ARG A 520 26.15 15.46 15.86
N HIS A 521 25.82 14.22 15.50
CA HIS A 521 25.85 13.77 14.11
C HIS A 521 24.86 14.53 13.23
N LEU A 522 23.64 14.81 13.70
CA LEU A 522 22.67 15.62 12.95
C LEU A 522 23.23 17.01 12.58
N LEU A 523 23.99 17.64 13.48
CA LEU A 523 24.61 18.96 13.23
C LEU A 523 25.76 18.92 12.21
N GLU A 524 26.32 17.74 11.94
CA GLU A 524 27.34 17.53 10.90
C GLU A 524 26.70 17.53 9.50
N TRP A 525 25.43 17.16 9.37
CA TRP A 525 24.70 17.19 8.09
C TRP A 525 24.21 18.61 7.74
N PRO A 526 24.29 19.03 6.46
CA PRO A 526 23.80 20.33 6.04
C PRO A 526 22.26 20.40 6.06
N GLU A 527 21.73 21.63 5.99
CA GLU A 527 20.30 21.86 5.75
C GLU A 527 19.93 21.54 4.30
N LEU A 528 18.64 21.30 4.05
CA LEU A 528 18.12 21.04 2.71
C LEU A 528 18.33 22.23 1.77
N THR A 529 18.52 21.92 0.49
CA THR A 529 18.69 22.94 -0.55
C THR A 529 17.33 23.43 -1.02
N ILE A 530 17.09 24.73 -0.90
CA ILE A 530 15.84 25.38 -1.26
C ILE A 530 16.15 26.58 -2.16
N ASP A 531 15.56 26.61 -3.34
CA ASP A 531 15.54 27.81 -4.17
C ASP A 531 14.45 28.77 -3.68
N SER A 532 14.81 30.05 -3.61
CA SER A 532 13.92 31.09 -3.08
C SER A 532 12.68 31.36 -3.95
N SER A 533 12.70 30.95 -5.22
CA SER A 533 11.64 31.14 -6.21
C SER A 533 10.89 29.86 -6.56
N THR A 534 11.58 28.70 -6.63
CA THR A 534 10.99 27.42 -7.04
C THR A 534 10.80 26.42 -5.91
N GLY A 535 11.31 26.69 -4.71
CA GLY A 535 11.14 25.80 -3.55
C GLY A 535 12.17 24.67 -3.49
N LEU A 536 11.75 23.46 -3.12
CA LEU A 536 12.64 22.32 -2.95
C LEU A 536 13.27 21.89 -4.28
N MET A 537 14.58 21.61 -4.25
CA MET A 537 15.39 21.23 -5.42
C MET A 537 15.69 19.73 -5.42
N PHE A 538 16.14 19.15 -6.54
CA PHE A 538 16.65 17.78 -6.56
C PHE A 538 17.96 17.67 -5.78
N ALA A 539 18.89 18.60 -6.05
CA ALA A 539 20.21 18.72 -5.42
C ALA A 539 20.66 20.20 -5.50
N PRO A 540 21.72 20.61 -4.76
CA PRO A 540 22.33 21.93 -4.93
C PRO A 540 22.60 22.28 -6.40
N GLY A 541 21.95 23.32 -6.92
CA GLY A 541 22.08 23.75 -8.33
C GLY A 541 21.13 23.07 -9.32
N PHE A 542 20.36 22.06 -8.90
CA PHE A 542 19.44 21.30 -9.76
C PHE A 542 17.97 21.49 -9.30
N PRO A 543 17.26 22.53 -9.78
CA PRO A 543 15.85 22.74 -9.46
C PRO A 543 14.95 21.71 -10.17
N TYR A 544 13.70 21.56 -9.71
CA TYR A 544 12.68 20.84 -10.47
C TYR A 544 12.35 21.60 -11.75
N ASN A 545 12.94 21.20 -12.88
CA ASN A 545 12.88 21.89 -14.16
C ASN A 545 12.36 21.01 -15.31
N GLU A 546 12.06 19.75 -15.04
CA GLU A 546 11.48 18.79 -15.97
C GLU A 546 10.37 18.00 -15.29
N SER A 547 9.37 17.57 -16.07
CA SER A 547 8.29 16.74 -15.54
C SER A 547 8.84 15.37 -15.17
N HIS A 548 8.47 14.84 -14.00
CA HIS A 548 8.86 13.49 -13.61
C HIS A 548 7.83 12.86 -12.68
N ARG A 549 7.65 11.53 -12.78
CA ARG A 549 6.66 10.76 -11.99
C ARG A 549 6.97 10.72 -10.50
N HIS A 550 8.25 10.76 -10.12
CA HIS A 550 8.68 10.79 -8.73
C HIS A 550 8.74 12.20 -8.16
N PHE A 551 8.18 12.38 -6.96
CA PHE A 551 8.30 13.59 -6.14
C PHE A 551 9.33 13.43 -5.02
N SER A 552 10.40 12.65 -5.26
CA SER A 552 11.41 12.29 -4.26
C SER A 552 12.14 13.48 -3.62
N HIS A 553 12.27 14.61 -4.31
CA HIS A 553 12.81 15.84 -3.73
C HIS A 553 11.91 16.47 -2.65
N LEU A 554 10.67 15.98 -2.51
CA LEU A 554 9.66 16.49 -1.58
C LEU A 554 9.53 15.68 -0.30
N MET A 555 10.40 14.69 -0.08
CA MET A 555 10.33 13.79 1.08
C MET A 555 10.27 14.54 2.41
N ALA A 556 11.05 15.61 2.57
CA ALA A 556 11.03 16.47 3.76
C ALA A 556 9.68 17.12 4.03
N TYR A 557 8.89 17.37 2.98
CA TYR A 557 7.53 17.89 3.09
C TYR A 557 6.52 16.77 3.35
N HIS A 558 6.39 15.83 2.42
CA HIS A 558 5.58 14.63 2.58
C HIS A 558 6.34 13.41 2.06
N PRO A 559 6.44 12.32 2.85
CA PRO A 559 5.65 12.04 4.05
C PRO A 559 6.34 12.39 5.39
N LEU A 560 7.60 12.86 5.38
CA LEU A 560 8.45 12.96 6.58
C LEU A 560 8.14 14.14 7.51
N ASN A 561 7.45 15.16 7.01
CA ASN A 561 6.98 16.33 7.76
C ASN A 561 8.06 17.16 8.49
N SER A 562 9.32 17.13 8.02
CA SER A 562 10.39 18.02 8.51
C SER A 562 10.16 19.48 8.07
N ILE A 563 9.53 19.70 6.91
CA ILE A 563 8.98 20.98 6.46
C ILE A 563 7.47 20.83 6.48
N ASP A 564 6.76 21.68 7.23
CA ASP A 564 5.31 21.56 7.37
C ASP A 564 4.61 22.90 7.23
N PHE A 565 3.43 22.91 6.61
CA PHE A 565 2.66 24.13 6.39
C PHE A 565 2.25 24.82 7.71
N SER A 566 2.18 24.06 8.81
CA SER A 566 1.88 24.55 10.15
C SER A 566 3.07 25.19 10.86
N ASN A 567 4.31 25.04 10.36
CA ASN A 567 5.52 25.60 10.97
C ASN A 567 5.68 27.11 10.75
N GLY A 568 4.77 27.73 9.98
CA GLY A 568 4.71 29.17 9.78
C GLY A 568 5.18 29.65 8.41
N SER A 569 5.35 30.96 8.25
CA SER A 569 5.46 31.62 6.94
C SER A 569 6.66 31.19 6.10
N ARG A 570 7.76 30.78 6.75
CA ARG A 570 8.95 30.24 6.05
C ARG A 570 8.58 28.98 5.28
N ASP A 571 8.10 27.96 5.98
CA ASP A 571 7.78 26.65 5.40
C ASP A 571 6.60 26.76 4.43
N GLN A 572 5.60 27.58 4.75
CA GLN A 572 4.50 27.89 3.83
C GLN A 572 5.01 28.43 2.50
N LYS A 573 5.96 29.37 2.51
CA LYS A 573 6.54 29.90 1.27
C LYS A 573 7.28 28.83 0.47
N VAL A 574 8.06 27.97 1.14
CA VAL A 574 8.78 26.88 0.48
C VAL A 574 7.81 25.90 -0.17
N ILE A 575 6.79 25.46 0.56
CA ILE A 575 5.77 24.53 0.08
C ILE A 575 4.98 25.14 -1.08
N LEU A 576 4.54 26.39 -0.96
CA LEU A 576 3.77 27.06 -2.02
C LEU A 576 4.59 27.20 -3.29
N ASN A 577 5.84 27.68 -3.20
CA ASN A 577 6.73 27.78 -4.35
C ASN A 577 6.96 26.41 -5.02
N THR A 578 7.14 25.36 -4.22
CA THR A 578 7.34 23.99 -4.70
C THR A 578 6.12 23.48 -5.47
N LEU A 579 4.92 23.63 -4.90
CA LEU A 579 3.67 23.21 -5.54
C LEU A 579 3.39 24.02 -6.82
N ASP A 580 3.61 25.33 -6.78
CA ASP A 580 3.46 26.19 -7.95
C ASP A 580 4.46 25.81 -9.06
N GLN A 581 5.67 25.37 -8.70
CA GLN A 581 6.67 24.89 -9.66
C GLN A 581 6.26 23.55 -10.28
N LEU A 582 5.72 22.59 -9.51
CA LEU A 582 5.16 21.34 -10.07
C LEU A 582 4.07 21.65 -11.11
N GLU A 583 3.13 22.54 -10.77
CA GLU A 583 2.05 22.96 -11.66
C GLU A 583 2.57 23.66 -12.93
N LYS A 584 3.60 24.50 -12.79
CA LYS A 584 4.20 25.24 -13.91
C LYS A 584 4.91 24.32 -14.91
N ILE A 585 5.63 23.31 -14.42
CA ILE A 585 6.33 22.34 -15.27
C ILE A 585 5.34 21.36 -15.92
N GLY A 586 4.31 20.97 -15.18
CA GLY A 586 3.20 20.18 -15.72
C GLY A 586 3.43 18.66 -15.73
N PRO A 587 2.41 17.91 -16.17
CA PRO A 587 2.27 16.50 -15.86
C PRO A 587 2.76 15.54 -16.95
N ASP A 588 3.49 16.02 -17.96
CA ASP A 588 3.85 15.24 -19.15
C ASP A 588 4.42 13.85 -18.84
N TYR A 589 5.20 13.70 -17.77
CA TYR A 589 5.79 12.43 -17.34
C TYR A 589 5.28 11.95 -15.97
N TRP A 590 4.11 12.39 -15.55
CA TRP A 590 3.43 11.86 -14.36
C TRP A 590 2.74 10.53 -14.65
N THR A 591 2.54 9.73 -13.61
CA THR A 591 1.76 8.49 -13.62
C THR A 591 0.62 8.57 -12.60
N GLY A 592 -0.23 7.55 -12.51
CA GLY A 592 -1.36 7.57 -11.58
C GLY A 592 -0.96 7.81 -10.13
N TYR A 593 0.07 7.15 -9.61
CA TYR A 593 0.53 7.39 -8.24
C TYR A 593 1.02 8.83 -8.02
N SER A 594 1.49 9.54 -9.05
CA SER A 594 1.87 10.97 -8.94
C SER A 594 0.66 11.81 -8.54
N TYR A 595 -0.52 11.53 -9.09
CA TYR A 595 -1.77 12.22 -8.75
C TYR A 595 -2.26 11.89 -7.33
N SER A 596 -2.16 10.62 -6.92
CA SER A 596 -2.49 10.21 -5.55
C SER A 596 -1.57 10.87 -4.52
N TRP A 597 -0.26 10.92 -4.80
CA TRP A 597 0.69 11.63 -3.93
C TRP A 597 0.45 13.14 -3.97
N LEU A 598 0.14 13.73 -5.13
CA LEU A 598 -0.23 15.14 -5.25
C LEU A 598 -1.46 15.50 -4.40
N GLY A 599 -2.44 14.58 -4.30
CA GLY A 599 -3.56 14.70 -3.37
C GLY A 599 -3.10 14.84 -1.90
N ASN A 600 -2.17 13.99 -1.47
CA ASN A 600 -1.58 14.06 -0.12
C ASN A 600 -0.81 15.39 0.08
N LEU A 601 -0.03 15.82 -0.91
CA LEU A 601 0.71 17.09 -0.87
C LEU A 601 -0.26 18.27 -0.69
N TYR A 602 -1.31 18.39 -1.52
CA TYR A 602 -2.28 19.47 -1.35
C TYR A 602 -3.05 19.39 -0.04
N ALA A 603 -3.37 18.19 0.45
CA ALA A 603 -4.02 18.02 1.75
C ALA A 603 -3.13 18.54 2.90
N ARG A 604 -1.82 18.27 2.87
CA ARG A 604 -0.83 18.80 3.82
C ARG A 604 -0.60 20.31 3.69
N ALA A 605 -0.97 20.93 2.58
CA ALA A 605 -0.97 22.39 2.40
C ALA A 605 -2.33 23.04 2.73
N PHE A 606 -3.30 22.29 3.25
CA PHE A 606 -4.67 22.73 3.49
C PHE A 606 -5.42 23.20 2.23
N LYS A 607 -4.99 22.73 1.04
CA LYS A 607 -5.59 23.06 -0.26
C LYS A 607 -6.61 21.99 -0.69
N GLY A 608 -7.73 21.91 0.03
CA GLY A 608 -8.75 20.88 -0.18
C GLY A 608 -9.28 20.76 -1.62
N ASP A 609 -9.51 21.88 -2.30
CA ASP A 609 -9.98 21.88 -3.69
C ASP A 609 -8.99 21.21 -4.66
N LYS A 610 -7.70 21.56 -4.55
CA LYS A 610 -6.66 20.98 -5.38
C LYS A 610 -6.41 19.51 -5.04
N ALA A 611 -6.51 19.13 -3.76
CA ALA A 611 -6.46 17.74 -3.34
C ALA A 611 -7.59 16.92 -3.99
N GLY A 612 -8.84 17.41 -3.91
CA GLY A 612 -9.99 16.78 -4.54
C GLY A 612 -9.86 16.69 -6.07
N GLU A 613 -9.30 17.70 -6.73
CA GLU A 613 -9.06 17.68 -8.18
C GLU A 613 -8.01 16.64 -8.60
N ALA A 614 -6.87 16.57 -7.91
CA ALA A 614 -5.84 15.56 -8.18
C ALA A 614 -6.40 14.14 -8.02
N LEU A 615 -7.15 13.90 -6.95
CA LEU A 615 -7.79 12.61 -6.69
C LEU A 615 -8.88 12.26 -7.70
N ARG A 616 -9.68 13.24 -8.14
CA ARG A 616 -10.66 12.99 -9.22
C ARG A 616 -9.98 12.66 -10.53
N THR A 617 -8.82 13.24 -10.81
CA THR A 617 -8.00 12.93 -12.00
C THR A 617 -7.51 11.48 -11.94
N PHE A 618 -6.94 11.06 -10.81
CA PHE A 618 -6.57 9.67 -10.57
C PHE A 618 -7.74 8.71 -10.84
N ALA A 619 -8.87 8.92 -10.13
CA ALA A 619 -10.02 8.02 -10.20
C ALA A 619 -10.64 7.91 -11.60
N LYS A 620 -10.56 8.97 -12.42
CA LYS A 620 -11.15 8.98 -13.77
C LYS A 620 -10.21 8.50 -14.87
N CYS A 621 -8.91 8.79 -14.75
CA CYS A 621 -7.96 8.67 -15.85
C CYS A 621 -6.87 7.63 -15.60
N PHE A 622 -6.67 7.19 -14.36
CA PHE A 622 -5.60 6.25 -13.99
C PHE A 622 -6.13 4.99 -13.30
N CYS A 623 -7.46 4.79 -13.27
CA CYS A 623 -8.09 3.57 -12.79
C CYS A 623 -8.79 2.83 -13.93
N LEU A 624 -8.59 1.52 -14.02
CA LEU A 624 -9.36 0.62 -14.89
C LEU A 624 -10.78 0.40 -14.33
N LYS A 625 -11.64 -0.32 -15.06
CA LYS A 625 -13.05 -0.51 -14.68
C LYS A 625 -13.23 -1.20 -13.32
N ASN A 626 -12.31 -2.10 -12.98
CA ASN A 626 -12.22 -2.77 -11.67
C ASN A 626 -11.48 -1.93 -10.61
N SER A 627 -11.13 -0.69 -10.93
CA SER A 627 -10.36 0.27 -10.13
C SER A 627 -8.88 -0.04 -9.91
N PHE A 628 -8.29 -0.99 -10.64
CA PHE A 628 -6.83 -1.11 -10.63
C PHE A 628 -6.16 0.14 -11.19
N HIS A 629 -5.16 0.63 -10.46
CA HIS A 629 -4.34 1.75 -10.90
C HIS A 629 -3.46 1.33 -12.09
N ALA A 630 -3.70 1.91 -13.26
CA ALA A 630 -2.85 1.82 -14.42
C ALA A 630 -1.90 3.04 -14.47
N ASN A 631 -0.63 2.81 -14.77
CA ASN A 631 0.38 3.86 -14.68
C ASN A 631 0.17 5.02 -15.68
N GLY A 632 -0.24 4.74 -16.92
CA GLY A 632 -0.48 5.76 -17.95
C GLY A 632 -1.91 6.33 -17.94
N ASP A 633 -2.10 7.47 -18.61
CA ASP A 633 -3.39 8.14 -18.81
C ASP A 633 -4.31 7.31 -19.73
N GLN A 634 -5.31 6.66 -19.13
CA GLN A 634 -6.29 5.82 -19.80
C GLN A 634 -7.44 6.62 -20.43
N CYS A 635 -7.69 7.85 -19.97
CA CYS A 635 -8.72 8.72 -20.54
C CYS A 635 -8.18 9.54 -21.73
N LYS A 636 -6.85 9.60 -21.89
CA LYS A 636 -6.13 10.33 -22.95
C LYS A 636 -6.51 11.81 -23.00
N ALA A 637 -6.68 12.41 -21.83
CA ALA A 637 -7.09 13.81 -21.68
C ALA A 637 -5.90 14.77 -21.54
N GLY A 638 -4.66 14.27 -21.61
CA GLY A 638 -3.45 15.07 -21.50
C GLY A 638 -2.95 15.22 -20.06
N TYR A 639 -3.34 14.30 -19.18
CA TYR A 639 -2.83 14.21 -17.81
C TYR A 639 -1.50 13.44 -17.74
N SER A 640 -1.07 12.86 -18.87
CA SER A 640 0.28 12.33 -19.05
C SER A 640 0.51 12.14 -20.55
N THR A 641 1.77 12.20 -20.97
CA THR A 641 2.17 11.70 -22.30
C THR A 641 2.24 10.17 -22.33
N MET A 642 2.31 9.54 -21.16
CA MET A 642 2.36 8.10 -21.00
C MET A 642 0.95 7.50 -21.06
N THR A 643 0.74 6.48 -21.91
CA THR A 643 -0.56 5.80 -22.09
C THR A 643 -0.48 4.29 -21.93
N TYR A 644 0.66 3.78 -21.43
CA TYR A 644 0.86 2.35 -21.16
C TYR A 644 -0.01 1.90 -19.96
N ARG A 645 -0.36 0.62 -19.92
CA ARG A 645 -1.42 0.08 -19.04
C ARG A 645 -1.03 -0.94 -17.95
N PRO A 646 0.25 -1.28 -17.67
CA PRO A 646 0.55 -2.18 -16.56
C PRO A 646 0.05 -1.56 -15.26
N PHE A 647 -0.68 -2.36 -14.48
CA PHE A 647 -1.19 -1.91 -13.21
C PHE A 647 -0.22 -2.19 -12.07
N THR A 648 -0.25 -1.31 -11.08
CA THR A 648 0.46 -1.43 -9.81
C THR A 648 -0.45 -0.88 -8.71
N LEU A 649 -0.34 -1.38 -7.47
CA LEU A 649 -1.36 -1.08 -6.45
C LEU A 649 -1.06 0.14 -5.56
N GLU A 650 0.16 0.66 -5.54
CA GLU A 650 0.54 1.75 -4.63
C GLU A 650 -0.27 3.03 -4.86
N GLY A 651 -0.61 3.36 -6.11
CA GLY A 651 -1.41 4.54 -6.44
C GLY A 651 -2.82 4.48 -5.85
N ASN A 652 -3.40 3.28 -5.80
CA ASN A 652 -4.68 3.01 -5.15
C ASN A 652 -4.61 3.28 -3.64
N PHE A 653 -3.58 2.78 -2.97
CA PHE A 653 -3.46 2.93 -1.52
C PHE A 653 -3.09 4.36 -1.11
N ALA A 654 -2.24 5.04 -1.90
CA ALA A 654 -1.93 6.45 -1.71
C ALA A 654 -3.17 7.36 -1.92
N PHE A 655 -4.10 6.97 -2.79
CA PHE A 655 -5.39 7.67 -2.93
C PHE A 655 -6.19 7.62 -1.63
N ALA A 656 -6.32 6.43 -1.01
CA ALA A 656 -7.04 6.29 0.25
C ALA A 656 -6.40 7.12 1.37
N ALA A 657 -5.07 7.11 1.44
CA ALA A 657 -4.32 7.94 2.38
C ALA A 657 -4.57 9.44 2.15
N ALA A 658 -4.66 9.91 0.91
CA ALA A 658 -4.94 11.32 0.61
C ALA A 658 -6.33 11.74 1.11
N VAL A 659 -7.34 10.89 0.91
CA VAL A 659 -8.70 11.15 1.45
C VAL A 659 -8.65 11.19 2.98
N GLN A 660 -7.91 10.29 3.62
CA GLN A 660 -7.73 10.33 5.09
C GLN A 660 -7.02 11.62 5.53
N GLU A 661 -5.96 12.06 4.84
CA GLU A 661 -5.24 13.30 5.10
C GLU A 661 -6.10 14.56 4.92
N MET A 662 -7.13 14.53 4.05
CA MET A 662 -8.13 15.60 3.94
C MET A 662 -9.06 15.66 5.16
N LEU A 663 -9.32 14.51 5.80
CA LEU A 663 -10.25 14.35 6.92
C LEU A 663 -9.58 14.51 8.29
N ILE A 664 -8.36 14.00 8.47
CA ILE A 664 -7.65 14.00 9.74
C ILE A 664 -6.14 14.06 9.52
N GLN A 665 -5.48 14.95 10.28
CA GLN A 665 -4.02 15.08 10.35
C GLN A 665 -3.57 15.03 11.80
N SER A 666 -2.44 14.38 12.08
CA SER A 666 -1.90 14.28 13.45
C SER A 666 -0.36 14.30 13.50
N HIS A 667 0.29 14.59 12.38
CA HIS A 667 1.74 14.43 12.22
C HIS A 667 2.58 15.49 12.93
N THR A 668 2.01 16.62 13.32
CA THR A 668 2.68 17.71 14.03
C THR A 668 2.60 17.59 15.56
N GLY A 669 2.06 16.49 16.09
CA GLY A 669 1.71 16.36 17.50
C GLY A 669 0.45 17.12 17.92
N ILE A 670 -0.24 17.75 16.96
CA ILE A 670 -1.57 18.36 17.15
C ILE A 670 -2.53 17.72 16.15
N ILE A 671 -3.61 17.16 16.65
CA ILE A 671 -4.68 16.58 15.83
C ILE A 671 -5.48 17.71 15.20
N GLN A 672 -5.64 17.66 13.87
CA GLN A 672 -6.47 18.57 13.09
C GLN A 672 -7.54 17.77 12.37
N LEU A 673 -8.79 18.17 12.54
CA LEU A 673 -9.94 17.56 11.87
C LEU A 673 -10.39 18.43 10.72
N PHE A 674 -10.75 17.79 9.61
CA PHE A 674 -11.16 18.44 8.37
C PHE A 674 -10.15 19.47 7.83
N PRO A 675 -8.81 19.19 7.86
CA PRO A 675 -7.79 20.17 7.52
C PRO A 675 -7.83 20.63 6.05
N ALA A 676 -8.32 19.78 5.13
CA ALA A 676 -8.31 20.08 3.70
C ALA A 676 -9.60 19.64 3.01
N ILE A 677 -10.74 20.14 3.50
CA ILE A 677 -12.06 19.88 2.91
C ILE A 677 -12.38 20.91 1.81
N PRO A 678 -12.73 20.48 0.59
CA PRO A 678 -13.27 21.37 -0.45
C PRO A 678 -14.42 22.24 0.07
N PRO A 679 -14.51 23.54 -0.25
CA PRO A 679 -15.53 24.44 0.30
C PRO A 679 -16.98 24.03 -0.01
N ASP A 680 -17.20 23.27 -1.09
CA ASP A 680 -18.51 22.74 -1.49
C ASP A 680 -18.93 21.50 -0.67
N TRP A 681 -18.01 20.86 0.06
CA TRP A 681 -18.31 19.72 0.93
C TRP A 681 -18.91 20.19 2.26
N LYS A 682 -20.24 20.33 2.28
CA LYS A 682 -20.99 20.75 3.47
C LYS A 682 -21.19 19.63 4.49
N GLU A 683 -21.40 18.42 4.01
CA GLU A 683 -21.71 17.23 4.80
C GLU A 683 -20.53 16.26 4.74
N VAL A 684 -19.75 16.18 5.81
CA VAL A 684 -18.59 15.29 5.91
C VAL A 684 -18.60 14.58 7.25
N ASN A 685 -18.47 13.25 7.25
CA ASN A 685 -18.44 12.47 8.48
C ASN A 685 -17.36 11.40 8.36
N PHE A 686 -16.77 11.03 9.48
CA PHE A 686 -15.99 9.80 9.57
C PHE A 686 -16.18 9.15 10.93
N GLN A 687 -15.99 7.84 10.97
CA GLN A 687 -16.05 7.03 12.17
C GLN A 687 -14.72 6.32 12.37
N HIS A 688 -14.22 6.37 13.60
CA HIS A 688 -13.10 5.57 14.09
C HIS A 688 -11.79 5.69 13.28
N LEU A 689 -11.51 6.84 12.66
CA LEU A 689 -10.17 7.09 12.11
C LEU A 689 -9.17 7.23 13.25
N ARG A 690 -7.94 6.74 13.04
CA ARG A 690 -6.89 6.74 14.08
C ARG A 690 -5.95 7.94 13.90
N ALA A 691 -5.53 8.51 15.01
CA ALA A 691 -4.50 9.56 15.07
C ALA A 691 -3.28 9.09 15.87
N ARG A 692 -2.12 9.73 15.63
CA ARG A 692 -0.93 9.57 16.48
C ARG A 692 -1.29 9.84 17.95
N GLY A 693 -0.72 9.07 18.86
CA GLY A 693 -1.09 9.03 20.28
C GLY A 693 -2.09 7.92 20.64
N ALA A 694 -2.42 7.03 19.70
CA ALA A 694 -3.42 5.96 19.89
C ALA A 694 -4.81 6.50 20.26
N PHE A 695 -5.23 7.57 19.57
CA PHE A 695 -6.57 8.13 19.66
C PHE A 695 -7.40 7.67 18.46
N VAL A 696 -8.58 7.11 18.73
CA VAL A 696 -9.57 6.73 17.71
C VAL A 696 -10.68 7.76 17.72
N ILE A 697 -10.96 8.37 16.58
CA ILE A 697 -11.76 9.59 16.48
C ILE A 697 -12.89 9.41 15.46
N SER A 698 -14.07 9.87 15.83
CA SER A 698 -15.21 10.08 14.93
C SER A 698 -15.58 11.55 14.94
N ALA A 699 -15.94 12.12 13.79
CA ALA A 699 -16.37 13.50 13.72
C ALA A 699 -17.43 13.74 12.65
N THR A 700 -18.29 14.71 12.91
CA THR A 700 -19.41 15.10 12.05
C THR A 700 -19.30 16.58 11.72
N ARG A 701 -19.34 16.88 10.42
CA ARG A 701 -19.41 18.23 9.85
C ARG A 701 -20.70 18.33 9.04
N GLN A 702 -21.53 19.32 9.38
CA GLN A 702 -22.80 19.61 8.71
C GLN A 702 -22.88 21.10 8.39
N GLU A 703 -23.45 21.42 7.24
CA GLU A 703 -23.55 22.79 6.72
C GLU A 703 -22.19 23.50 6.65
N GLY A 704 -21.11 22.74 6.51
CA GLY A 704 -19.73 23.24 6.50
C GLY A 704 -19.16 23.59 7.88
N TRP A 705 -19.78 23.14 8.99
CA TRP A 705 -19.28 23.36 10.35
C TRP A 705 -19.16 22.04 11.11
N THR A 706 -18.09 21.86 11.86
CA THR A 706 -17.96 20.72 12.78
C THR A 706 -19.04 20.82 13.85
N LYS A 707 -19.83 19.76 14.03
CA LYS A 707 -20.93 19.72 15.01
C LYS A 707 -20.56 18.87 16.22
N SER A 708 -19.91 17.72 16.01
CA SER A 708 -19.49 16.84 17.09
C SER A 708 -18.19 16.10 16.78
N VAL A 709 -17.47 15.75 17.85
CA VAL A 709 -16.25 14.93 17.82
C VAL A 709 -16.32 13.95 19.00
N SER A 710 -16.15 12.66 18.72
CA SER A 710 -15.97 11.62 19.73
C SER A 710 -14.56 11.07 19.65
N ILE A 711 -13.89 10.94 20.79
CA ILE A 711 -12.53 10.42 20.89
C ILE A 711 -12.50 9.26 21.89
N HIS A 712 -11.82 8.19 21.51
CA HIS A 712 -11.44 7.09 22.39
C HIS A 712 -9.92 7.07 22.54
N ALA A 713 -9.43 7.19 23.77
CA ALA A 713 -8.00 7.16 24.08
C ALA A 713 -7.57 5.74 24.47
N GLU A 714 -6.96 4.98 23.57
CA GLU A 714 -6.63 3.57 23.84
C GLU A 714 -5.49 3.43 24.85
N LYS A 715 -4.51 4.34 24.81
CA LYS A 715 -3.33 4.34 25.69
C LYS A 715 -3.28 5.50 26.69
N GLY A 716 -4.29 6.38 26.69
CA GLY A 716 -4.29 7.60 27.51
C GLY A 716 -3.30 8.65 26.98
N GLY A 717 -2.77 9.47 27.89
CA GLY A 717 -1.82 10.54 27.56
C GLY A 717 -2.52 11.86 27.21
N ASP A 718 -1.74 12.87 26.85
CA ASP A 718 -2.27 14.20 26.57
C ASP A 718 -2.79 14.27 25.13
N LEU A 719 -4.12 14.40 25.01
CA LEU A 719 -4.77 14.73 23.75
C LEU A 719 -4.52 16.21 23.44
N ARG A 720 -3.88 16.49 22.31
CA ARG A 720 -3.71 17.84 21.76
C ARG A 720 -4.47 17.94 20.45
N ILE A 721 -5.55 18.72 20.41
CA ILE A 721 -6.41 18.87 19.23
C ILE A 721 -6.66 20.34 18.92
N ARG A 722 -6.48 20.75 17.66
CA ARG A 722 -6.86 22.09 17.21
C ARG A 722 -8.38 22.21 17.26
N ASN A 723 -8.90 23.25 17.93
CA ASN A 723 -10.33 23.47 18.11
C ASN A 723 -11.07 23.41 16.76
N PRO A 724 -11.84 22.33 16.50
CA PRO A 724 -12.45 22.11 15.21
C PRO A 724 -13.78 22.87 15.05
N PHE A 725 -14.26 23.53 16.10
CA PHE A 725 -15.54 24.25 16.15
C PHE A 725 -15.40 25.75 15.80
N GLY A 726 -14.18 26.26 15.66
CA GLY A 726 -13.95 27.69 15.39
C GLY A 726 -14.58 28.58 16.47
N SER A 727 -15.36 29.58 16.06
CA SER A 727 -15.96 30.57 16.96
C SER A 727 -17.33 30.16 17.55
N THR A 728 -17.85 28.95 17.28
CA THR A 728 -19.20 28.56 17.73
C THR A 728 -19.28 28.21 19.23
N GLY A 729 -18.13 28.21 19.92
CA GLY A 729 -17.99 27.74 21.30
C GLY A 729 -17.94 26.21 21.38
N LEU A 730 -17.36 25.71 22.47
CA LEU A 730 -17.10 24.28 22.70
C LEU A 730 -17.78 23.83 24.00
N GLN A 731 -18.57 22.76 23.92
CA GLN A 731 -18.97 21.93 25.06
C GLN A 731 -18.13 20.66 25.04
N CYS A 732 -17.53 20.30 26.17
CA CYS A 732 -16.69 19.11 26.28
C CYS A 732 -17.14 18.30 27.49
N SER A 733 -17.20 16.97 27.37
CA SER A 733 -17.54 16.06 28.47
C SER A 733 -16.44 15.96 29.54
N LYS A 734 -15.28 16.59 29.31
CA LYS A 734 -14.11 16.58 30.18
C LYS A 734 -13.48 17.96 30.27
N ASP A 735 -12.89 18.25 31.43
CA ASP A 735 -12.13 19.48 31.63
C ASP A 735 -10.96 19.58 30.64
N TYR A 736 -10.74 20.79 30.13
CA TYR A 736 -9.71 21.05 29.13
C TYR A 736 -9.02 22.38 29.38
N THR A 737 -7.81 22.51 28.85
CA THR A 737 -7.10 23.79 28.74
C THR A 737 -7.11 24.25 27.28
N LEU A 738 -7.28 25.54 27.04
CA LEU A 738 -7.19 26.14 25.71
C LEU A 738 -5.91 27.00 25.64
N GLU A 739 -4.95 26.58 24.81
CA GLU A 739 -3.73 27.32 24.54
C GLU A 739 -3.93 28.40 23.45
N GLU A 740 -2.98 29.32 23.35
CA GLU A 740 -2.90 30.26 22.22
C GLU A 740 -2.86 29.51 20.88
N GLY A 741 -3.50 30.08 19.86
CA GLY A 741 -3.69 29.40 18.57
C GLY A 741 -4.83 28.38 18.54
N GLY A 742 -5.59 28.25 19.63
CA GLY A 742 -6.84 27.47 19.67
C GLY A 742 -6.61 25.96 19.81
N VAL A 743 -5.54 25.54 20.50
CA VAL A 743 -5.27 24.13 20.78
C VAL A 743 -5.91 23.74 22.10
N ILE A 744 -6.73 22.70 22.07
CA ILE A 744 -7.39 22.11 23.24
C ILE A 744 -6.48 20.99 23.76
N ILE A 745 -6.24 20.99 25.07
CA ILE A 745 -5.46 19.96 25.77
C ILE A 745 -6.35 19.26 26.79
N ILE A 746 -6.38 17.94 26.70
CA ILE A 746 -7.11 17.07 27.64
C ILE A 746 -6.17 15.95 28.05
N SER A 747 -5.88 15.84 29.35
CA SER A 747 -5.12 14.70 29.87
C SER A 747 -6.04 13.49 29.97
N THR A 748 -5.69 12.36 29.35
CA THR A 748 -6.56 11.19 29.21
C THR A 748 -6.01 9.94 29.88
N GLN A 749 -6.90 9.03 30.27
CA GLN A 749 -6.55 7.70 30.77
C GLN A 749 -6.85 6.61 29.72
N PRO A 750 -6.16 5.46 29.75
CA PRO A 750 -6.46 4.35 28.86
C PRO A 750 -7.94 3.92 28.93
N GLY A 751 -8.57 3.78 27.78
CA GLY A 751 -9.98 3.40 27.62
C GLY A 751 -10.97 4.54 27.75
N GLU A 752 -10.52 5.77 28.06
CA GLU A 752 -11.40 6.91 28.25
C GLU A 752 -12.10 7.35 26.95
N ARG A 753 -13.31 7.90 27.08
CA ARG A 753 -14.09 8.45 25.97
C ARG A 753 -14.42 9.91 26.23
N ILE A 754 -14.19 10.74 25.23
CA ILE A 754 -14.42 12.19 25.27
C ILE A 754 -15.42 12.54 24.17
N LEU A 755 -16.39 13.38 24.52
CA LEU A 755 -17.34 13.97 23.58
C LEU A 755 -17.15 15.49 23.58
N MET A 756 -17.00 16.04 22.39
CA MET A 756 -16.97 17.48 22.15
C MET A 756 -18.07 17.86 21.18
N GLU A 757 -18.80 18.94 21.48
CA GLU A 757 -19.92 19.44 20.68
C GLU A 757 -19.84 20.97 20.53
N ALA A 758 -20.38 21.48 19.42
CA ALA A 758 -20.53 22.92 19.22
C ALA A 758 -21.52 23.49 20.24
N ALA A 759 -21.13 24.56 20.96
CA ALA A 759 -21.96 25.13 22.02
C ALA A 759 -23.26 25.81 21.53
N ASN A 760 -23.30 26.21 20.25
CA ASN A 760 -24.49 26.72 19.59
C ASN A 760 -24.60 26.08 18.22
N SER A 761 -25.65 25.27 17.98
CA SER A 761 -25.99 24.81 16.64
C SER A 761 -26.50 26.01 15.82
N ARG A 762 -25.61 26.61 15.03
CA ARG A 762 -26.03 27.43 13.88
C ARG A 762 -26.69 26.57 12.84
#